data_AF-A0A835B041-F1
#
_entry.id   AF-A0A835B041-F1
#
_cell.length_a   1.000
_cell.length_b   1.000
_cell.length_c   1.000
_cell.angle_alpha   90.00
_cell.angle_beta   90.00
_cell.angle_gamma   90.00
#
_symmetry.space_group_name_H-M   'P 1'
#
loop_
_entity.id
_entity.type
_entity.pdbx_description
1 polymer ?
#
loop_
_entity_poly.entity_id
_entity_poly.type
_entity_poly.pdbx_seq_one_letter_code
_entity_poly.pdbx_strand_id
1 'polypeptide(L)'
;MGVMEGNGGTGKITIGVCVMEKKRVRLDFQRVFSSPMEQILERLRAFGEFEIIIFGDKVILDDPIEIWPNCDCLIAFYSSGFPLQKVQAYAALRRPFLVNELEPQYLLHDRRKVYEHLEKYGIPVPDYALVNREYPYQELDYFIEQEDFVEVHGKRFLKPFVEKPVNGDDHRIMIYYPSSAGGGMKELFRKVGNRSSEFHPDVRRVRREGSYIYEEFMPTGGTDVKVYTVGPGYAHAEARKSPVVDGVVMRNPDGKEVRYPVLLTPTEKQMARDVCSAFRQMVCGFDLLRCDGRSYVCDVNGWSFVKNSYKYYDDAACILRKIFLDAKAPHLSSTIPPNLPWKSEPVQSTEGLTRQGSGIIGTFGQSEELRCVIVVIRHGDRTPKQKVKLKVTEEKLLNLMLKYNGGKPRAETKLKSAIQLQDLLDATRQLVPPTRSGRESDSDAEDIEHVEKLRQVKAVLEEGGHFSGIYRKVQLKPLKWMKVAKRNGDGQEERPIEALMILKYGGVLTHAGRKQAEELGRFFRNNIYPGEGTGLLRLHSTYRHDLKIYSSDEGRVQMSAAAFAKGLLDLEGQLTPILVSLVSKDSSMLDGLEDASTEMNEAKARLHEIIISNAKAKDTVESAEFPWMVDGAGLPVNASQLLPKMAKLTKEVTAQVKLLAEGEDEKLALTSSFSKYDQAKALGKTTIDVARIAAGLPCGSESFLLMFARWRKLERDLYNERKDRFDITQIPDVYDSCKYDLLHNAHLDLEGLEELFKVAQTLADGVIPNEYGINPKQKLKIGSKIARRLLGKILIDLRNTREEAISVAEPKFIEDEAIFLPTKEAEHQQKIHVRNEDGRRSSSTSEKSLDQEDEDDRETKYRLDPKYANVRTPERHVRTRLYFTSESHIHSLMNVLRYCNLDECLQGEDSLVCQSALDRLHRTKELDYMSNIVLRMFENIEVPLEDEKRFRIEMTFSRGADLSPLEDKTSESSSLLQEHTLPIMGPERLQEVGSCLTMDKFEKMVRPFAMPPEDFPPAAPPQALGYFSKGAGMLERLASLWPFHKGAGATNGK
;
A
#
# COMPACT_ATOMS: atom_id res chain seq x y z
N MET A 1 -60.13 35.43 10.76
CA MET A 1 -60.13 34.44 11.86
C MET A 1 -58.71 33.93 12.00
N GLY A 2 -58.13 34.07 13.19
CA GLY A 2 -56.71 33.87 13.43
C GLY A 2 -56.25 32.45 13.12
N VAL A 3 -55.21 32.35 12.29
CA VAL A 3 -54.44 31.12 12.11
C VAL A 3 -53.56 31.00 13.34
N MET A 4 -53.93 30.08 14.24
CA MET A 4 -53.09 29.71 15.38
C MET A 4 -51.75 29.19 14.86
N GLU A 5 -50.67 29.78 15.33
CA GLU A 5 -49.33 29.22 15.27
C GLU A 5 -49.35 27.86 15.97
N GLY A 6 -49.33 26.79 15.17
CA GLY A 6 -49.07 25.44 15.65
C GLY A 6 -47.60 25.33 16.04
N ASN A 7 -47.33 25.49 17.34
CA ASN A 7 -46.05 25.20 17.97
C ASN A 7 -45.80 23.68 17.92
N GLY A 8 -45.37 23.16 16.76
CA GLY A 8 -45.04 21.76 16.54
C GLY A 8 -43.64 21.43 17.03
N GLY A 9 -43.46 21.30 18.34
CA GLY A 9 -42.23 20.80 18.93
C GLY A 9 -42.01 19.33 18.55
N THR A 10 -41.16 19.05 17.56
CA THR A 10 -40.64 17.71 17.33
C THR A 10 -39.60 17.40 18.41
N GLY A 11 -39.97 16.55 19.38
CA GLY A 11 -39.05 16.10 20.43
C GLY A 11 -37.80 15.41 19.86
N LYS A 12 -36.65 15.62 20.49
CA LYS A 12 -35.39 14.93 20.13
C LYS A 12 -35.50 13.43 20.43
N ILE A 13 -34.84 12.60 19.64
CA ILE A 13 -34.76 11.16 19.88
C ILE A 13 -33.82 10.91 21.05
N THR A 14 -34.29 10.22 22.08
CA THR A 14 -33.52 9.94 23.29
C THR A 14 -32.71 8.65 23.16
N ILE A 15 -31.39 8.74 23.37
CA ILE A 15 -30.47 7.59 23.38
C ILE A 15 -30.03 7.34 24.82
N GLY A 16 -30.47 6.23 25.40
CA GLY A 16 -30.03 5.74 26.70
C GLY A 16 -28.70 4.99 26.58
N VAL A 17 -27.72 5.35 27.40
CA VAL A 17 -26.43 4.64 27.52
C VAL A 17 -26.39 3.98 28.90
N CYS A 18 -26.62 2.66 28.92
CA CYS A 18 -26.71 1.85 30.13
C CYS A 18 -25.48 0.93 30.24
N VAL A 19 -24.41 1.43 30.87
CA VAL A 19 -23.11 0.75 31.00
C VAL A 19 -22.46 1.08 32.34
N MET A 20 -21.67 0.16 32.89
CA MET A 20 -20.96 0.37 34.17
C MET A 20 -19.96 1.54 34.10
N GLU A 21 -19.79 2.27 35.20
CA GLU A 21 -18.92 3.44 35.26
C GLU A 21 -17.49 3.07 34.96
N LYS A 22 -16.96 1.91 35.34
CA LYS A 22 -15.58 1.51 34.98
C LYS A 22 -15.33 1.43 33.46
N LYS A 23 -16.38 1.28 32.64
CA LYS A 23 -16.33 1.37 31.17
C LYS A 23 -16.53 2.81 30.66
N ARG A 24 -16.95 3.73 31.53
CA ARG A 24 -17.05 5.20 31.38
C ARG A 24 -15.79 5.94 31.90
N VAL A 25 -15.36 5.70 33.16
CA VAL A 25 -14.24 6.24 33.94
C VAL A 25 -12.87 5.74 33.43
N ARG A 26 -12.57 6.13 32.19
CA ARG A 26 -11.26 6.69 31.87
C ARG A 26 -11.40 8.22 31.86
N LEU A 27 -12.13 8.73 32.84
CA LEU A 27 -12.58 10.09 33.07
C LEU A 27 -12.19 10.42 34.51
N ASP A 28 -10.91 10.68 34.75
CA ASP A 28 -10.50 11.79 35.61
C ASP A 28 -8.99 12.04 35.59
N PHE A 29 -8.69 13.34 35.49
CA PHE A 29 -7.44 14.08 35.68
C PHE A 29 -6.18 13.69 34.87
N GLN A 30 -5.85 14.61 33.95
CA GLN A 30 -4.63 14.69 33.13
C GLN A 30 -4.42 13.55 32.11
N ARG A 31 -4.93 13.74 30.88
CA ARG A 31 -4.21 13.55 29.59
C ARG A 31 -5.20 13.54 28.40
N VAL A 32 -5.38 14.68 27.73
CA VAL A 32 -5.51 14.95 26.27
C VAL A 32 -6.33 14.03 25.32
N PHE A 33 -6.91 12.88 25.72
CA PHE A 33 -7.70 12.01 24.84
C PHE A 33 -8.93 11.43 25.55
N SER A 34 -10.14 11.86 25.12
CA SER A 34 -11.42 11.30 25.56
C SER A 34 -11.59 9.82 25.15
N SER A 35 -12.47 9.09 25.84
CA SER A 35 -12.75 7.68 25.54
C SER A 35 -13.34 7.52 24.12
N PRO A 36 -13.09 6.41 23.39
CA PRO A 36 -13.73 6.15 22.09
C PRO A 36 -15.26 6.32 22.10
N MET A 37 -15.91 5.90 23.20
CA MET A 37 -17.35 6.08 23.39
C MET A 37 -17.73 7.57 23.43
N GLU A 38 -16.98 8.38 24.17
CA GLU A 38 -17.23 9.82 24.31
C GLU A 38 -17.09 10.56 22.98
N GLN A 39 -16.04 10.26 22.21
CA GLN A 39 -15.85 10.80 20.86
C GLN A 39 -17.04 10.51 19.93
N ILE A 40 -17.62 9.31 20.00
CA ILE A 40 -18.79 8.93 19.18
C ILE A 40 -20.07 9.60 19.69
N LEU A 41 -20.29 9.62 21.01
CA LEU A 41 -21.48 10.25 21.60
C LEU A 41 -21.48 11.78 21.40
N GLU A 42 -20.34 12.46 21.49
CA GLU A 42 -20.22 13.89 21.19
C GLU A 42 -20.61 14.20 19.73
N ARG A 43 -20.18 13.37 18.79
CA ARG A 43 -20.57 13.47 17.38
C ARG A 43 -22.07 13.24 17.17
N LEU A 44 -22.64 12.24 17.84
CA LEU A 44 -24.09 12.01 17.82
C LEU A 44 -24.86 13.22 18.36
N ARG A 45 -24.42 13.85 19.47
CA ARG A 45 -25.03 15.09 19.97
C ARG A 45 -24.90 16.26 18.99
N ALA A 46 -23.76 16.37 18.30
CA ALA A 46 -23.46 17.48 17.41
C ALA A 46 -24.36 17.53 16.16
N PHE A 47 -25.01 16.43 15.77
CA PHE A 47 -26.01 16.45 14.70
C PHE A 47 -27.32 17.15 15.10
N GLY A 48 -27.62 17.24 16.39
CA GLY A 48 -28.74 18.02 16.93
C GLY A 48 -30.08 17.27 17.09
N GLU A 49 -30.26 16.10 16.45
CA GLU A 49 -31.52 15.33 16.52
C GLU A 49 -31.61 14.44 17.77
N PHE A 50 -30.48 14.18 18.44
CA PHE A 50 -30.40 13.25 19.56
C PHE A 50 -30.18 13.93 20.91
N GLU A 51 -30.85 13.40 21.93
CA GLU A 51 -30.57 13.67 23.35
C GLU A 51 -29.96 12.41 23.98
N ILE A 52 -28.78 12.52 24.58
CA ILE A 52 -28.06 11.36 25.13
C ILE A 52 -28.17 11.35 26.65
N ILE A 53 -28.79 10.29 27.19
CA ILE A 53 -29.02 10.07 28.62
C ILE A 53 -28.11 8.95 29.10
N ILE A 54 -27.27 9.23 30.09
CA ILE A 54 -26.34 8.24 30.66
C ILE A 54 -26.93 7.70 31.95
N PHE A 55 -27.05 6.38 32.09
CA PHE A 55 -27.56 5.76 33.30
C PHE A 55 -26.39 5.62 34.28
N GLY A 56 -26.52 6.17 35.49
CA GLY A 56 -25.47 6.07 36.51
C GLY A 56 -25.44 4.70 37.19
N ASP A 57 -24.30 4.32 37.78
CA ASP A 57 -24.13 3.00 38.43
C ASP A 57 -25.15 2.76 39.55
N LYS A 58 -25.47 3.80 40.34
CA LYS A 58 -26.54 3.72 41.34
C LYS A 58 -27.89 3.35 40.72
N VAL A 59 -28.23 3.94 39.57
CA VAL A 59 -29.47 3.62 38.85
C VAL A 59 -29.43 2.16 38.38
N ILE A 60 -28.33 1.77 37.74
CA ILE A 60 -28.16 0.44 37.15
C ILE A 60 -28.18 -0.65 38.22
N LEU A 61 -27.48 -0.46 39.34
CA LEU A 61 -27.32 -1.47 40.38
C LEU A 61 -28.46 -1.46 41.39
N ASP A 62 -28.82 -0.28 41.91
CA ASP A 62 -29.63 -0.18 43.13
C ASP A 62 -31.10 0.15 42.82
N ASP A 63 -31.36 1.06 41.89
CA ASP A 63 -32.71 1.58 41.65
C ASP A 63 -33.61 0.57 40.89
N PRO A 64 -34.92 0.49 41.20
CA PRO A 64 -35.86 -0.35 40.46
C PRO A 64 -36.06 0.14 39.01
N ILE A 65 -36.27 -0.78 38.07
CA ILE A 65 -36.28 -0.48 36.61
C ILE A 65 -37.40 0.48 36.19
N GLU A 66 -38.46 0.57 37.00
CA GLU A 66 -39.60 1.45 36.77
C GLU A 66 -39.22 2.92 36.89
N ILE A 67 -38.21 3.27 37.68
CA ILE A 67 -37.74 4.65 37.86
C ILE A 67 -36.52 5.00 36.99
N TRP A 68 -36.04 4.06 36.19
CA TRP A 68 -34.94 4.33 35.26
C TRP A 68 -35.38 5.33 34.18
N PRO A 69 -34.43 6.13 33.64
CA PRO A 69 -34.75 7.08 32.58
C PRO A 69 -35.40 6.39 31.36
N ASN A 70 -36.40 7.03 30.75
CA ASN A 70 -36.97 6.55 29.50
C ASN A 70 -36.02 6.88 28.34
N CYS A 71 -35.93 5.99 27.35
CA CYS A 71 -35.20 6.24 26.12
C CYS A 71 -35.87 5.58 24.91
N ASP A 72 -35.72 6.19 23.73
CA ASP A 72 -36.20 5.65 22.47
C ASP A 72 -35.27 4.53 21.97
N CYS A 73 -33.96 4.76 22.10
CA CYS A 73 -32.90 3.85 21.69
C CYS A 73 -32.00 3.53 22.89
N LEU A 74 -31.55 2.29 23.01
CA LEU A 74 -30.71 1.83 24.11
C LEU A 74 -29.38 1.26 23.59
N ILE A 75 -28.28 1.79 24.13
CA ILE A 75 -26.95 1.22 24.06
C ILE A 75 -26.67 0.56 25.41
N ALA A 76 -26.58 -0.77 25.41
CA ALA A 76 -26.27 -1.56 26.60
C ALA A 76 -25.43 -2.79 26.22
N PHE A 77 -24.40 -3.06 27.01
CA PHE A 77 -23.53 -4.22 26.81
C PHE A 77 -22.92 -4.70 28.13
N TYR A 78 -22.73 -6.02 28.23
CA TYR A 78 -22.20 -6.64 29.42
C TYR A 78 -20.75 -6.20 29.71
N SER A 79 -20.48 -6.05 31.00
CA SER A 79 -19.13 -5.99 31.55
C SER A 79 -19.14 -6.59 32.95
N SER A 80 -17.96 -6.91 33.50
CA SER A 80 -17.87 -7.45 34.87
C SER A 80 -18.62 -6.57 35.87
N GLY A 81 -19.59 -7.15 36.57
CA GLY A 81 -20.48 -6.48 37.53
C GLY A 81 -21.78 -5.89 36.93
N PHE A 82 -22.02 -6.02 35.63
CA PHE A 82 -23.20 -5.47 34.96
C PHE A 82 -24.43 -6.39 35.09
N PRO A 83 -25.57 -5.89 35.60
CA PRO A 83 -26.76 -6.71 35.85
C PRO A 83 -27.59 -6.92 34.57
N LEU A 84 -27.10 -7.74 33.64
CA LEU A 84 -27.73 -7.94 32.32
C LEU A 84 -29.21 -8.35 32.40
N GLN A 85 -29.59 -9.20 33.36
CA GLN A 85 -31.00 -9.61 33.56
C GLN A 85 -31.91 -8.43 33.91
N LYS A 86 -31.42 -7.49 34.74
CA LYS A 86 -32.17 -6.28 35.13
C LYS A 86 -32.37 -5.36 33.92
N VAL A 87 -31.35 -5.24 33.07
CA VAL A 87 -31.44 -4.45 31.82
C VAL A 87 -32.37 -5.11 30.80
N GLN A 88 -32.42 -6.44 30.73
CA GLN A 88 -33.41 -7.16 29.92
C GLN A 88 -34.84 -6.90 30.40
N ALA A 89 -35.07 -6.90 31.71
CA ALA A 89 -36.37 -6.56 32.28
C ALA A 89 -36.76 -5.10 31.96
N TYR A 90 -35.82 -4.16 32.06
CA TYR A 90 -36.01 -2.78 31.61
C TYR A 90 -36.37 -2.70 30.11
N ALA A 91 -35.63 -3.41 29.25
CA ALA A 91 -35.89 -3.42 27.81
C ALA A 91 -37.26 -4.03 27.47
N ALA A 92 -37.70 -5.06 28.19
CA ALA A 92 -39.03 -5.64 28.05
C ALA A 92 -40.14 -4.66 28.49
N LEU A 93 -39.89 -3.90 29.57
CA LEU A 93 -40.82 -2.90 30.11
C LEU A 93 -40.96 -1.67 29.20
N ARG A 94 -39.84 -1.11 28.73
CA ARG A 94 -39.78 0.19 28.02
C ARG A 94 -39.73 0.06 26.49
N ARG A 95 -39.40 -1.12 25.97
CA ARG A 95 -39.29 -1.45 24.53
C ARG A 95 -38.47 -0.43 23.71
N PRO A 96 -37.27 -0.03 24.15
CA PRO A 96 -36.39 0.80 23.32
C PRO A 96 -35.88 0.01 22.12
N PHE A 97 -35.43 0.70 21.08
CA PHE A 97 -34.67 0.07 20.00
C PHE A 97 -33.27 -0.31 20.52
N LEU A 98 -32.89 -1.57 20.41
CA LEU A 98 -31.62 -2.09 20.89
C LEU A 98 -30.58 -2.05 19.76
N VAL A 99 -29.44 -1.37 19.99
CA VAL A 99 -28.32 -1.43 19.02
C VAL A 99 -27.69 -2.81 18.99
N ASN A 100 -27.47 -3.39 20.17
CA ASN A 100 -27.03 -4.77 20.32
C ASN A 100 -28.09 -5.50 21.12
N GLU A 101 -28.51 -6.67 20.65
CA GLU A 101 -29.42 -7.51 21.41
C GLU A 101 -28.78 -7.96 22.73
N LEU A 102 -29.60 -8.05 23.78
CA LEU A 102 -29.13 -8.32 25.14
C LEU A 102 -28.94 -9.82 25.40
N GLU A 103 -29.84 -10.67 24.91
CA GLU A 103 -29.79 -12.12 25.15
C GLU A 103 -28.55 -12.80 24.56
N PRO A 104 -28.13 -12.51 23.30
CA PRO A 104 -26.94 -13.14 22.72
C PRO A 104 -25.64 -12.82 23.44
N GLN A 105 -25.62 -11.80 24.32
CA GLN A 105 -24.42 -11.46 25.10
C GLN A 105 -24.05 -12.56 26.09
N TYR A 106 -25.00 -13.40 26.54
CA TYR A 106 -24.68 -14.57 27.36
C TYR A 106 -23.82 -15.59 26.62
N LEU A 107 -23.96 -15.69 25.29
CA LEU A 107 -23.18 -16.63 24.47
C LEU A 107 -21.70 -16.27 24.49
N LEU A 108 -21.36 -14.98 24.57
CA LEU A 108 -20.00 -14.47 24.47
C LEU A 108 -19.10 -14.88 25.66
N HIS A 109 -19.70 -15.32 26.77
CA HIS A 109 -18.97 -15.77 27.97
C HIS A 109 -18.53 -17.24 27.91
N ASP A 110 -19.04 -18.02 26.97
CA ASP A 110 -18.72 -19.43 26.81
C ASP A 110 -18.19 -19.70 25.41
N ARG A 111 -16.87 -19.90 25.29
CA ARG A 111 -16.21 -20.11 24.00
C ARG A 111 -16.78 -21.30 23.23
N ARG A 112 -17.31 -22.30 23.93
CA ARG A 112 -17.94 -23.48 23.32
C ARG A 112 -19.19 -23.06 22.53
N LYS A 113 -20.03 -22.24 23.15
CA LYS A 113 -21.24 -21.69 22.53
C LYS A 113 -20.90 -20.73 21.41
N VAL A 114 -19.84 -19.93 21.56
CA VAL A 114 -19.36 -19.05 20.48
C VAL A 114 -18.99 -19.87 19.25
N TYR A 115 -18.20 -20.94 19.41
CA TYR A 115 -17.74 -21.77 18.29
C TYR A 115 -18.90 -22.54 17.65
N GLU A 116 -19.74 -23.19 18.46
CA GLU A 116 -20.96 -23.86 17.98
C GLU A 116 -21.87 -22.91 17.18
N HIS A 117 -22.01 -21.67 17.65
CA HIS A 117 -22.82 -20.67 16.97
C HIS A 117 -22.16 -20.15 15.69
N LEU A 118 -20.83 -20.05 15.63
CA LEU A 118 -20.11 -19.71 14.38
C LEU A 118 -20.30 -20.80 13.33
N GLU A 119 -20.10 -22.07 13.70
CA GLU A 119 -20.27 -23.23 12.81
C GLU A 119 -21.71 -23.33 12.28
N LYS A 120 -22.71 -23.11 13.14
CA LYS A 120 -24.13 -23.12 12.76
C LYS A 120 -24.46 -22.12 11.65
N TYR A 121 -23.72 -21.01 11.57
CA TYR A 121 -23.89 -19.98 10.54
C TYR A 121 -22.89 -20.13 9.38
N GLY A 122 -22.16 -21.24 9.31
CA GLY A 122 -21.18 -21.51 8.25
C GLY A 122 -19.93 -20.62 8.31
N ILE A 123 -19.62 -20.04 9.47
CA ILE A 123 -18.45 -19.18 9.65
C ILE A 123 -17.25 -20.06 10.03
N PRO A 124 -16.15 -20.07 9.24
CA PRO A 124 -14.99 -20.92 9.52
C PRO A 124 -14.32 -20.58 10.85
N VAL A 125 -14.05 -21.62 11.64
CA VAL A 125 -13.25 -21.58 12.88
C VAL A 125 -12.07 -22.56 12.78
N PRO A 126 -10.98 -22.38 13.55
CA PRO A 126 -9.91 -23.36 13.60
C PRO A 126 -10.45 -24.72 14.01
N ASP A 127 -9.86 -25.79 13.47
CA ASP A 127 -10.25 -27.14 13.83
C ASP A 127 -10.09 -27.34 15.34
N TYR A 128 -11.16 -27.74 16.03
CA TYR A 128 -11.15 -27.82 17.49
C TYR A 128 -11.81 -29.09 18.04
N ALA A 129 -11.61 -29.33 19.33
CA ALA A 129 -12.30 -30.31 20.15
C ALA A 129 -12.51 -29.79 21.58
N LEU A 130 -13.61 -30.23 22.19
CA LEU A 130 -14.02 -29.82 23.53
C LEU A 130 -13.67 -30.89 24.55
N VAL A 131 -13.10 -30.47 25.68
CA VAL A 131 -12.82 -31.37 26.81
C VAL A 131 -13.50 -30.78 28.04
N ASN A 132 -14.62 -31.39 28.41
CA ASN A 132 -15.41 -30.96 29.55
C ASN A 132 -15.08 -31.84 30.76
N ARG A 133 -14.70 -31.20 31.86
CA ARG A 133 -14.46 -31.84 33.15
C ARG A 133 -15.45 -31.31 34.18
N GLU A 134 -16.09 -32.21 34.89
CA GLU A 134 -16.99 -31.90 36.00
C GLU A 134 -16.21 -31.50 37.25
N TYR A 135 -15.03 -32.10 37.46
CA TYR A 135 -14.13 -31.79 38.55
C TYR A 135 -12.65 -31.78 38.09
N PRO A 136 -11.75 -31.05 38.80
CA PRO A 136 -10.33 -31.02 38.48
C PRO A 136 -9.71 -32.42 38.39
N TYR A 137 -8.87 -32.65 37.38
CA TYR A 137 -8.15 -33.90 37.15
C TYR A 137 -9.03 -35.13 36.86
N GLN A 138 -10.29 -34.93 36.45
CA GLN A 138 -11.12 -36.02 35.94
C GLN A 138 -10.42 -36.72 34.75
N GLU A 139 -10.23 -38.03 34.90
CA GLU A 139 -9.81 -38.92 33.80
C GLU A 139 -10.99 -39.13 32.85
N LEU A 140 -10.70 -39.03 31.55
CA LEU A 140 -11.72 -39.08 30.51
C LEU A 140 -11.27 -40.11 29.47
N ASP A 141 -12.07 -41.15 29.27
CA ASP A 141 -11.73 -42.27 28.37
C ASP A 141 -11.51 -41.83 26.91
N TYR A 142 -12.10 -40.71 26.53
CA TYR A 142 -11.99 -40.12 25.20
C TYR A 142 -10.84 -39.11 25.05
N PHE A 143 -10.05 -38.86 26.11
CA PHE A 143 -8.94 -37.91 26.10
C PHE A 143 -7.60 -38.62 26.33
N ILE A 144 -6.74 -38.59 25.31
CA ILE A 144 -5.39 -39.16 25.37
C ILE A 144 -4.37 -38.03 25.22
N GLU A 145 -3.37 -37.99 26.10
CA GLU A 145 -2.21 -37.11 25.97
C GLU A 145 -0.97 -37.95 25.71
N GLN A 146 -0.22 -37.59 24.68
CA GLN A 146 1.11 -38.12 24.39
C GLN A 146 2.12 -36.97 24.33
N GLU A 147 3.40 -37.30 24.11
CA GLU A 147 4.48 -36.31 24.15
C GLU A 147 4.26 -35.14 23.16
N ASP A 148 3.87 -35.45 21.93
CA ASP A 148 3.74 -34.48 20.83
C ASP A 148 2.32 -34.30 20.29
N PHE A 149 1.31 -34.88 20.95
CA PHE A 149 -0.08 -34.69 20.56
C PHE A 149 -1.07 -34.89 21.70
N VAL A 150 -2.27 -34.34 21.52
CA VAL A 150 -3.47 -34.74 22.27
C VAL A 150 -4.49 -35.33 21.32
N GLU A 151 -5.29 -36.26 21.80
CA GLU A 151 -6.37 -36.88 21.04
C GLU A 151 -7.66 -36.80 21.84
N VAL A 152 -8.71 -36.26 21.22
CA VAL A 152 -10.01 -36.01 21.85
C VAL A 152 -11.09 -36.61 20.95
N HIS A 153 -11.83 -37.59 21.44
CA HIS A 153 -12.83 -38.34 20.65
C HIS A 153 -12.26 -38.88 19.31
N GLY A 154 -11.02 -39.37 19.32
CA GLY A 154 -10.32 -39.87 18.13
C GLY A 154 -9.76 -38.78 17.20
N LYS A 155 -10.05 -37.50 17.44
CA LYS A 155 -9.47 -36.36 16.70
C LYS A 155 -8.13 -35.99 17.33
N ARG A 156 -7.04 -36.12 16.56
CA ARG A 156 -5.66 -35.89 17.02
C ARG A 156 -5.19 -34.47 16.66
N PHE A 157 -4.65 -33.76 17.64
CA PHE A 157 -4.03 -32.44 17.50
C PHE A 157 -2.53 -32.57 17.77
N LEU A 158 -1.71 -32.43 16.73
CA LEU A 158 -0.27 -32.43 16.83
C LEU A 158 0.22 -31.10 17.40
N LYS A 159 1.32 -31.12 18.17
CA LYS A 159 1.98 -29.87 18.57
C LYS A 159 2.64 -29.22 17.33
N PRO A 160 2.51 -27.89 17.13
CA PRO A 160 1.85 -26.97 18.05
C PRO A 160 0.32 -26.99 17.98
N PHE A 161 -0.32 -26.91 19.14
CA PHE A 161 -1.77 -26.72 19.29
C PHE A 161 -2.05 -25.67 20.39
N VAL A 162 -3.25 -25.11 20.36
CA VAL A 162 -3.71 -24.09 21.31
C VAL A 162 -4.73 -24.70 22.28
N GLU A 163 -4.62 -24.34 23.56
CA GLU A 163 -5.57 -24.71 24.61
C GLU A 163 -6.20 -23.43 25.20
N LYS A 164 -7.50 -23.26 25.02
CA LYS A 164 -8.28 -22.12 25.52
C LYS A 164 -9.20 -22.54 26.66
N PRO A 165 -9.28 -21.79 27.78
CA PRO A 165 -10.31 -22.00 28.79
C PRO A 165 -11.71 -21.84 28.18
N VAL A 166 -12.68 -22.66 28.60
CA VAL A 166 -14.07 -22.53 28.10
C VAL A 166 -14.71 -21.19 28.48
N ASN A 167 -14.27 -20.58 29.58
CA ASN A 167 -14.69 -19.25 29.99
C ASN A 167 -14.07 -18.18 29.07
N GLY A 168 -14.91 -17.43 28.36
CA GLY A 168 -14.50 -16.35 27.45
C GLY A 168 -13.75 -15.21 28.13
N ASP A 169 -13.99 -14.98 29.42
CA ASP A 169 -13.31 -13.94 30.20
C ASP A 169 -11.94 -14.38 30.78
N ASP A 170 -11.62 -15.69 30.75
CA ASP A 170 -10.27 -16.17 31.08
C ASP A 170 -9.38 -16.09 29.82
N HIS A 171 -8.40 -15.20 29.89
CA HIS A 171 -7.47 -14.93 28.78
C HIS A 171 -6.16 -15.73 28.89
N ARG A 172 -6.05 -16.70 29.81
CA ARG A 172 -4.88 -17.59 29.94
C ARG A 172 -4.92 -18.71 28.91
N ILE A 173 -4.48 -18.38 27.71
CA ILE A 173 -4.45 -19.29 26.56
C ILE A 173 -3.07 -19.92 26.47
N MET A 174 -2.99 -21.24 26.32
CA MET A 174 -1.71 -21.96 26.26
C MET A 174 -1.42 -22.43 24.83
N ILE A 175 -0.16 -22.41 24.44
CA ILE A 175 0.31 -22.96 23.17
C ILE A 175 1.42 -23.95 23.47
N TYR A 176 1.24 -25.21 23.12
CA TYR A 176 2.21 -26.26 23.41
C TYR A 176 3.07 -26.51 22.18
N TYR A 177 4.39 -26.54 22.30
CA TYR A 177 5.32 -26.73 21.17
C TYR A 177 5.83 -28.17 21.09
N PRO A 178 6.12 -28.66 19.88
CA PRO A 178 6.59 -30.02 19.69
C PRO A 178 8.01 -30.20 20.21
N SER A 179 8.38 -31.42 20.62
CA SER A 179 9.72 -31.80 21.04
C SER A 179 10.77 -31.48 19.96
N SER A 180 10.40 -31.60 18.67
CA SER A 180 11.26 -31.21 17.54
C SER A 180 11.62 -29.72 17.49
N ALA A 181 10.81 -28.85 18.11
CA ALA A 181 11.04 -27.41 18.24
C ALA A 181 11.61 -27.03 19.63
N GLY A 182 12.05 -28.01 20.43
CA GLY A 182 12.57 -27.81 21.79
C GLY A 182 11.54 -28.01 22.90
N GLY A 183 10.28 -28.31 22.57
CA GLY A 183 9.19 -28.49 23.52
C GLY A 183 8.80 -27.20 24.25
N GLY A 184 8.13 -27.35 25.39
CA GLY A 184 7.69 -26.24 26.22
C GLY A 184 6.30 -25.72 25.85
N MET A 185 5.89 -24.66 26.55
CA MET A 185 4.56 -24.07 26.44
C MET A 185 4.66 -22.54 26.49
N LYS A 186 3.82 -21.84 25.74
CA LYS A 186 3.66 -20.39 25.82
C LYS A 186 2.30 -20.03 26.39
N GLU A 187 2.31 -19.29 27.49
CA GLU A 187 1.12 -18.75 28.13
C GLU A 187 0.86 -17.34 27.60
N LEU A 188 -0.29 -17.13 26.98
CA LEU A 188 -0.82 -15.83 26.63
C LEU A 188 -1.66 -15.33 27.79
N PHE A 189 -1.60 -14.03 28.06
CA PHE A 189 -2.37 -13.41 29.13
C PHE A 189 -2.76 -11.98 28.79
N ARG A 190 -3.75 -11.45 29.53
CA ARG A 190 -4.15 -10.06 29.42
C ARG A 190 -2.94 -9.16 29.68
N LYS A 191 -2.66 -8.25 28.74
CA LYS A 191 -1.46 -7.41 28.74
C LYS A 191 -1.14 -6.78 30.10
N VAL A 192 0.07 -7.03 30.58
CA VAL A 192 0.66 -6.41 31.78
C VAL A 192 1.93 -5.68 31.36
N GLY A 193 1.93 -4.35 31.43
CA GLY A 193 3.04 -3.52 30.97
C GLY A 193 3.33 -3.67 29.46
N ASN A 194 4.52 -4.19 29.13
CA ASN A 194 4.97 -4.44 27.75
C ASN A 194 4.87 -5.92 27.34
N ARG A 195 4.22 -6.76 28.15
CA ARG A 195 4.11 -8.19 27.89
C ARG A 195 2.67 -8.62 27.64
N SER A 196 2.53 -9.61 26.76
CA SER A 196 1.28 -10.25 26.34
C SER A 196 1.35 -11.79 26.34
N SER A 197 2.56 -12.34 26.50
CA SER A 197 2.76 -13.78 26.71
C SER A 197 4.09 -14.06 27.43
N GLU A 198 4.28 -15.32 27.83
CA GLU A 198 5.49 -15.87 28.43
C GLU A 198 5.75 -17.29 27.96
N PHE A 199 7.03 -17.64 27.75
CA PHE A 199 7.43 -18.98 27.36
C PHE A 199 8.01 -19.74 28.55
N HIS A 200 7.53 -20.96 28.76
CA HIS A 200 7.89 -21.86 29.83
C HIS A 200 8.50 -23.14 29.22
N PRO A 201 9.83 -23.28 29.19
CA PRO A 201 10.50 -24.41 28.51
C PRO A 201 10.23 -25.77 29.18
N ASP A 202 10.01 -25.75 30.49
CA ASP A 202 9.87 -26.97 31.30
C ASP A 202 8.43 -27.52 31.31
N VAL A 203 7.45 -26.73 30.87
CA VAL A 203 6.03 -27.12 30.89
C VAL A 203 5.66 -27.76 29.56
N ARG A 204 5.40 -29.07 29.57
CA ARG A 204 5.09 -29.85 28.35
C ARG A 204 3.72 -30.52 28.37
N ARG A 205 3.08 -30.56 29.54
CA ARG A 205 1.78 -31.22 29.77
C ARG A 205 0.64 -30.23 29.79
N VAL A 206 -0.51 -30.67 29.29
CA VAL A 206 -1.74 -29.88 29.23
C VAL A 206 -2.37 -29.68 30.61
N ARG A 207 -3.18 -28.63 30.76
CA ARG A 207 -3.90 -28.36 32.01
C ARG A 207 -5.00 -29.39 32.24
N ARG A 208 -5.29 -29.68 33.51
CA ARG A 208 -6.23 -30.75 33.93
C ARG A 208 -7.27 -30.28 34.93
N GLU A 209 -7.09 -29.09 35.48
CA GLU A 209 -7.91 -28.50 36.54
C GLU A 209 -9.27 -27.99 36.06
N GLY A 210 -9.51 -27.92 34.75
CA GLY A 210 -10.71 -27.35 34.18
C GLY A 210 -11.09 -27.92 32.82
N SER A 211 -12.07 -27.26 32.22
CA SER A 211 -12.55 -27.55 30.87
C SER A 211 -11.88 -26.63 29.85
N TYR A 212 -11.49 -27.20 28.71
CA TYR A 212 -10.70 -26.51 27.70
C TYR A 212 -11.18 -26.83 26.28
N ILE A 213 -10.92 -25.90 25.37
CA ILE A 213 -10.96 -26.09 23.93
C ILE A 213 -9.54 -26.36 23.47
N TYR A 214 -9.31 -27.47 22.80
CA TYR A 214 -8.06 -27.74 22.07
C TYR A 214 -8.32 -27.44 20.61
N GLU A 215 -7.51 -26.57 20.02
CA GLU A 215 -7.63 -26.19 18.61
C GLU A 215 -6.27 -26.26 17.90
N GLU A 216 -6.32 -26.46 16.59
CA GLU A 216 -5.16 -26.42 15.73
C GLU A 216 -4.46 -25.05 15.82
N PHE A 217 -3.12 -25.07 15.85
CA PHE A 217 -2.34 -23.85 15.78
C PHE A 217 -2.24 -23.32 14.35
N MET A 218 -2.84 -22.15 14.09
CA MET A 218 -2.82 -21.53 12.76
C MET A 218 -1.58 -20.62 12.58
N PRO A 219 -0.66 -20.91 11.64
CA PRO A 219 0.53 -20.08 11.39
C PRO A 219 0.18 -18.78 10.63
N THR A 220 -0.09 -17.69 11.36
CA THR A 220 -0.54 -16.40 10.79
C THR A 220 0.57 -15.43 10.33
N GLY A 221 1.83 -15.89 10.25
CA GLY A 221 2.96 -15.01 9.91
C GLY A 221 3.27 -13.94 10.99
N GLY A 222 2.74 -14.10 12.21
CA GLY A 222 3.09 -13.28 13.37
C GLY A 222 2.18 -12.07 13.62
N THR A 223 1.02 -12.00 12.97
CA THR A 223 0.03 -10.93 13.20
C THR A 223 -1.38 -11.46 13.39
N ASP A 224 -2.14 -10.85 14.29
CA ASP A 224 -3.56 -11.13 14.50
C ASP A 224 -4.40 -9.99 13.90
N VAL A 225 -5.42 -10.32 13.10
CA VAL A 225 -6.34 -9.34 12.52
C VAL A 225 -7.51 -9.13 13.49
N LYS A 226 -7.79 -7.89 13.85
CA LYS A 226 -8.92 -7.50 14.69
C LYS A 226 -9.93 -6.74 13.86
N VAL A 227 -11.16 -7.24 13.85
CA VAL A 227 -12.26 -6.68 13.06
C VAL A 227 -13.30 -6.05 13.99
N TYR A 228 -13.83 -4.91 13.56
CA TYR A 228 -14.78 -4.08 14.30
C TYR A 228 -15.94 -3.68 13.39
N THR A 229 -17.13 -4.23 13.63
CA THR A 229 -18.35 -3.91 12.88
C THR A 229 -19.08 -2.72 13.48
N VAL A 230 -19.78 -1.97 12.63
CA VAL A 230 -20.83 -1.01 13.04
C VAL A 230 -21.99 -1.21 12.06
N GLY A 231 -22.90 -2.09 12.44
CA GLY A 231 -23.89 -2.67 11.54
C GLY A 231 -23.29 -3.67 10.53
N PRO A 232 -24.15 -4.39 9.79
CA PRO A 232 -23.73 -5.44 8.84
C PRO A 232 -23.16 -4.89 7.52
N GLY A 233 -23.14 -3.56 7.36
CA GLY A 233 -22.67 -2.84 6.18
C GLY A 233 -21.29 -2.20 6.31
N TYR A 234 -20.65 -2.32 7.48
CA TYR A 234 -19.34 -1.71 7.75
C TYR A 234 -18.48 -2.58 8.66
N ALA A 235 -17.23 -2.80 8.25
CA ALA A 235 -16.21 -3.42 9.09
C ALA A 235 -14.86 -2.69 8.96
N HIS A 236 -14.28 -2.30 10.10
CA HIS A 236 -12.91 -1.82 10.20
C HIS A 236 -12.00 -2.95 10.65
N ALA A 237 -10.82 -3.09 10.04
CA ALA A 237 -9.84 -4.09 10.44
C ALA A 237 -8.45 -3.49 10.67
N GLU A 238 -7.81 -3.93 11.76
CA GLU A 238 -6.42 -3.61 12.07
C GLU A 238 -5.67 -4.87 12.52
N ALA A 239 -4.46 -5.06 12.01
CA ALA A 239 -3.55 -6.10 12.48
C ALA A 239 -2.70 -5.59 13.64
N ARG A 240 -2.36 -6.51 14.55
CA ARG A 240 -1.42 -6.30 15.65
C ARG A 240 -0.40 -7.42 15.66
N LYS A 241 0.74 -7.20 16.30
CA LYS A 241 1.71 -8.29 16.54
C LYS A 241 1.02 -9.39 17.35
N SER A 242 1.10 -10.61 16.85
CA SER A 242 0.56 -11.76 17.56
C SER A 242 1.32 -11.97 18.89
N PRO A 243 0.63 -12.19 20.01
CA PRO A 243 1.26 -12.54 21.28
C PRO A 243 2.17 -13.79 21.15
N VAL A 244 1.90 -14.66 20.18
CA VAL A 244 2.61 -15.92 19.96
C VAL A 244 4.08 -15.73 19.56
N VAL A 245 4.48 -14.56 19.08
CA VAL A 245 5.85 -14.31 18.57
C VAL A 245 6.87 -14.31 19.72
N ASP A 246 7.03 -13.19 20.43
CA ASP A 246 7.96 -13.04 21.56
C ASP A 246 7.26 -12.54 22.84
N GLY A 247 5.94 -12.33 22.77
CA GLY A 247 5.16 -11.76 23.87
C GLY A 247 5.37 -10.27 24.14
N VAL A 248 6.29 -9.59 23.44
CA VAL A 248 6.61 -8.17 23.63
C VAL A 248 5.68 -7.30 22.79
N VAL A 249 4.96 -6.41 23.46
CA VAL A 249 4.05 -5.45 22.84
C VAL A 249 4.86 -4.36 22.15
N MET A 250 4.74 -4.27 20.83
CA MET A 250 5.35 -3.18 20.07
C MET A 250 4.61 -1.87 20.34
N ARG A 251 5.34 -0.84 20.76
CA ARG A 251 4.81 0.50 21.00
C ARG A 251 5.46 1.52 20.08
N ASN A 252 4.68 2.50 19.65
CA ASN A 252 5.16 3.65 18.91
C ASN A 252 5.87 4.64 19.87
N PRO A 253 6.51 5.71 19.36
CA PRO A 253 7.16 6.73 20.20
C PRO A 253 6.23 7.38 21.24
N ASP A 254 4.92 7.41 20.99
CA ASP A 254 3.91 7.93 21.92
C ASP A 254 3.48 6.91 23.00
N GLY A 255 4.13 5.74 23.05
CA GLY A 255 3.83 4.65 23.97
C GLY A 255 2.54 3.89 23.65
N LYS A 256 1.88 4.14 22.53
CA LYS A 256 0.68 3.43 22.06
C LYS A 256 1.08 2.14 21.33
N GLU A 257 0.28 1.09 21.48
CA GLU A 257 0.51 -0.17 20.75
C GLU A 257 0.44 0.06 19.24
N VAL A 258 1.41 -0.48 18.52
CA VAL A 258 1.50 -0.37 17.06
C VAL A 258 0.38 -1.19 16.43
N ARG A 259 -0.35 -0.57 15.49
CA ARG A 259 -1.45 -1.15 14.73
C ARG A 259 -1.19 -0.95 13.26
N TYR A 260 -1.66 -1.89 12.45
CA TYR A 260 -1.47 -1.89 11.02
C TYR A 260 -2.84 -1.93 10.35
N PRO A 261 -3.17 -1.02 9.43
CA PRO A 261 -4.44 -1.10 8.73
C PRO A 261 -4.50 -2.39 7.92
N VAL A 262 -5.66 -3.04 7.92
CA VAL A 262 -5.89 -4.27 7.16
C VAL A 262 -7.09 -4.06 6.24
N LEU A 263 -6.91 -4.38 4.96
CA LEU A 263 -8.04 -4.52 4.06
C LEU A 263 -8.59 -5.94 4.16
N LEU A 264 -9.87 -6.04 4.49
CA LEU A 264 -10.59 -7.30 4.49
C LEU A 264 -10.85 -7.75 3.05
N THR A 265 -10.60 -9.02 2.76
CA THR A 265 -10.99 -9.67 1.51
C THR A 265 -12.51 -9.75 1.41
N PRO A 266 -13.09 -9.95 0.21
CA PRO A 266 -14.52 -10.14 0.05
C PRO A 266 -15.10 -11.26 0.95
N THR A 267 -14.38 -12.37 1.10
CA THR A 267 -14.76 -13.46 2.01
C THR A 267 -14.78 -13.02 3.48
N GLU A 268 -13.72 -12.36 3.96
CA GLU A 268 -13.66 -11.89 5.35
C GLU A 268 -14.69 -10.79 5.64
N LYS A 269 -15.01 -10.01 4.61
CA LYS A 269 -16.05 -9.00 4.65
C LYS A 269 -17.43 -9.62 4.88
N GLN A 270 -17.72 -10.71 4.17
CA GLN A 270 -18.92 -11.52 4.37
C GLN A 270 -18.92 -12.17 5.76
N MET A 271 -17.80 -12.75 6.20
CA MET A 271 -17.65 -13.26 7.56
C MET A 271 -17.97 -12.19 8.62
N ALA A 272 -17.51 -10.95 8.43
CA ALA A 272 -17.82 -9.86 9.36
C ALA A 272 -19.32 -9.53 9.44
N ARG A 273 -20.01 -9.56 8.28
CA ARG A 273 -21.47 -9.41 8.22
C ARG A 273 -22.18 -10.58 8.91
N ASP A 274 -21.73 -11.79 8.67
CA ASP A 274 -22.35 -12.99 9.23
C ASP A 274 -22.14 -13.03 10.75
N VAL A 275 -20.96 -12.68 11.26
CA VAL A 275 -20.72 -12.50 12.71
C VAL A 275 -21.66 -11.43 13.29
N CYS A 276 -21.77 -10.27 12.64
CA CYS A 276 -22.67 -9.20 13.08
C CYS A 276 -24.13 -9.69 13.19
N SER A 277 -24.59 -10.46 12.21
CA SER A 277 -25.97 -10.94 12.10
C SER A 277 -26.24 -12.13 13.03
N ALA A 278 -25.32 -13.09 13.08
CA ALA A 278 -25.42 -14.30 13.89
C ALA A 278 -25.49 -13.96 15.38
N PHE A 279 -24.64 -13.06 15.87
CA PHE A 279 -24.61 -12.65 17.26
C PHE A 279 -25.59 -11.50 17.58
N ARG A 280 -26.26 -10.94 16.54
CA ARG A 280 -27.15 -9.77 16.65
C ARG A 280 -26.50 -8.61 17.41
N GLN A 281 -25.21 -8.41 17.17
CA GLN A 281 -24.40 -7.34 17.74
C GLN A 281 -24.04 -6.38 16.60
N MET A 282 -24.77 -5.26 16.46
CA MET A 282 -24.46 -4.27 15.41
C MET A 282 -23.05 -3.71 15.61
N VAL A 283 -22.69 -3.38 16.84
CA VAL A 283 -21.31 -3.03 17.22
C VAL A 283 -20.64 -4.27 17.78
N CYS A 284 -19.74 -4.90 17.01
CA CYS A 284 -19.09 -6.14 17.40
C CYS A 284 -17.60 -6.12 17.08
N GLY A 285 -16.77 -6.64 18.00
CA GLY A 285 -15.36 -6.92 17.77
C GLY A 285 -15.09 -8.41 17.73
N PHE A 286 -14.26 -8.87 16.80
CA PHE A 286 -13.83 -10.27 16.72
C PHE A 286 -12.41 -10.39 16.14
N ASP A 287 -11.77 -11.53 16.37
CA ASP A 287 -10.40 -11.81 15.94
C ASP A 287 -10.40 -12.81 14.79
N LEU A 288 -9.55 -12.54 13.79
CA LEU A 288 -9.44 -13.29 12.55
C LEU A 288 -7.99 -13.72 12.31
N LEU A 289 -7.81 -14.99 11.96
CA LEU A 289 -6.54 -15.61 11.63
C LEU A 289 -6.49 -15.88 10.12
N ARG A 290 -5.48 -15.34 9.43
CA ARG A 290 -5.22 -15.61 8.00
C ARG A 290 -4.17 -16.72 7.89
N CYS A 291 -4.52 -17.84 7.27
CA CYS A 291 -3.64 -18.98 7.08
C CYS A 291 -3.88 -19.60 5.69
N ASP A 292 -2.81 -19.80 4.92
CA ASP A 292 -2.84 -20.48 3.61
C ASP A 292 -3.96 -20.02 2.66
N GLY A 293 -4.16 -18.70 2.57
CA GLY A 293 -5.19 -18.09 1.72
C GLY A 293 -6.62 -18.14 2.28
N ARG A 294 -6.84 -18.81 3.41
CA ARG A 294 -8.12 -18.88 4.13
C ARG A 294 -8.12 -18.00 5.38
N SER A 295 -9.31 -17.79 5.93
CA SER A 295 -9.56 -16.92 7.09
C SER A 295 -10.47 -17.60 8.09
N TYR A 296 -10.11 -17.53 9.36
CA TYR A 296 -10.82 -18.23 10.45
C TYR A 296 -11.10 -17.27 11.61
N VAL A 297 -12.31 -17.32 12.16
CA VAL A 297 -12.67 -16.58 13.37
C VAL A 297 -12.23 -17.38 14.58
N CYS A 298 -11.45 -16.78 15.49
CA CYS A 298 -10.93 -17.48 16.67
C CYS A 298 -11.41 -16.90 18.01
N ASP A 299 -12.08 -15.74 18.00
CA ASP A 299 -12.66 -15.09 19.17
C ASP A 299 -13.72 -14.06 18.77
N VAL A 300 -14.84 -13.99 19.51
CA VAL A 300 -15.90 -12.97 19.32
C VAL A 300 -16.14 -12.28 20.65
N ASN A 301 -15.94 -10.96 20.69
CA ASN A 301 -15.90 -10.16 21.93
C ASN A 301 -17.19 -9.38 22.19
N GLY A 302 -18.10 -9.26 21.22
CA GLY A 302 -19.26 -8.37 21.30
C GLY A 302 -18.85 -6.89 21.27
N TRP A 303 -19.46 -6.05 22.11
CA TRP A 303 -19.28 -4.59 22.04
C TRP A 303 -17.81 -4.14 22.13
N SER A 304 -17.30 -3.58 21.03
CA SER A 304 -15.90 -3.14 20.96
C SER A 304 -15.73 -1.99 19.96
N PHE A 305 -14.99 -0.96 20.37
CA PHE A 305 -14.64 0.17 19.51
C PHE A 305 -13.14 0.22 19.22
N VAL A 306 -12.81 0.73 18.04
CA VAL A 306 -11.43 1.04 17.64
C VAL A 306 -10.89 2.17 18.51
N LYS A 307 -9.62 2.09 18.87
CA LYS A 307 -8.96 3.11 19.72
C LYS A 307 -7.99 3.94 18.90
N ASN A 308 -7.99 5.25 19.14
CA ASN A 308 -7.13 6.22 18.46
C ASN A 308 -7.35 6.25 16.95
N SER A 309 -8.59 6.16 16.48
CA SER A 309 -8.92 6.48 15.08
C SER A 309 -10.07 7.46 15.01
N TYR A 310 -9.75 8.73 14.75
CA TYR A 310 -10.74 9.80 14.62
C TYR A 310 -11.69 9.53 13.47
N LYS A 311 -11.17 8.97 12.37
CA LYS A 311 -11.99 8.60 11.23
C LYS A 311 -12.99 7.49 11.55
N TYR A 312 -12.58 6.49 12.34
CA TYR A 312 -13.53 5.48 12.83
C TYR A 312 -14.62 6.11 13.70
N TYR A 313 -14.31 7.13 14.50
CA TYR A 313 -15.32 7.83 15.31
C TYR A 313 -16.31 8.60 14.44
N ASP A 314 -15.85 9.27 13.38
CA ASP A 314 -16.72 9.90 12.40
C ASP A 314 -17.65 8.86 11.74
N ASP A 315 -17.07 7.75 11.24
CA ASP A 315 -17.81 6.68 10.55
C ASP A 315 -18.84 6.02 11.47
N ALA A 316 -18.43 5.61 12.66
CA ALA A 316 -19.30 4.96 13.62
C ALA A 316 -20.46 5.86 14.03
N ALA A 317 -20.22 7.15 14.26
CA ALA A 317 -21.27 8.11 14.60
C ALA A 317 -22.27 8.29 13.45
N CYS A 318 -21.81 8.40 12.21
CA CYS A 318 -22.70 8.54 11.05
C CYS A 318 -23.57 7.30 10.83
N ILE A 319 -22.97 6.11 10.94
CA ILE A 319 -23.70 4.84 10.77
C ILE A 319 -24.69 4.65 11.93
N LEU A 320 -24.29 4.89 13.18
CA LEU A 320 -25.19 4.81 14.33
C LEU A 320 -26.34 5.82 14.23
N ARG A 321 -26.08 7.06 13.81
CA ARG A 321 -27.13 8.05 13.50
C ARG A 321 -28.13 7.46 12.55
N LYS A 322 -27.69 6.87 11.44
CA LYS A 322 -28.59 6.30 10.46
C LYS A 322 -29.38 5.11 11.00
N ILE A 323 -28.74 4.19 11.74
CA ILE A 323 -29.43 3.08 12.41
C ILE A 323 -30.53 3.61 13.34
N PHE A 324 -30.27 4.65 14.13
CA PHE A 324 -31.26 5.24 15.02
C PHE A 324 -32.39 5.94 14.27
N LEU A 325 -32.08 6.70 13.22
CA LEU A 325 -33.09 7.37 12.40
C LEU A 325 -33.95 6.35 11.64
N ASP A 326 -33.36 5.32 11.04
CA ASP A 326 -34.11 4.24 10.39
C ASP A 326 -35.07 3.53 11.36
N ALA A 327 -34.70 3.43 12.64
CA ALA A 327 -35.54 2.80 13.65
C ALA A 327 -36.65 3.73 14.21
N LYS A 328 -36.38 5.03 14.35
CA LYS A 328 -37.27 5.96 15.10
C LYS A 328 -37.80 7.14 14.31
N ALA A 329 -37.11 7.58 13.29
CA ALA A 329 -37.53 8.67 12.41
C ALA A 329 -37.10 8.42 10.94
N PRO A 330 -37.68 7.42 10.25
CA PRO A 330 -37.27 7.04 8.90
C PRO A 330 -37.33 8.20 7.89
N HIS A 331 -38.26 9.14 8.13
CA HIS A 331 -38.43 10.36 7.32
C HIS A 331 -37.24 11.33 7.39
N LEU A 332 -36.36 11.22 8.39
CA LEU A 332 -35.12 12.00 8.52
C LEU A 332 -33.87 11.24 8.04
N SER A 333 -34.00 9.96 7.70
CA SER A 333 -32.88 9.04 7.45
C SER A 333 -32.19 9.21 6.09
N SER A 334 -32.85 9.88 5.13
CA SER A 334 -32.34 10.04 3.76
C SER A 334 -31.22 11.07 3.61
N THR A 335 -30.92 11.87 4.64
CA THR A 335 -29.98 13.00 4.52
C THR A 335 -28.78 12.82 5.45
N ILE A 336 -27.66 12.33 4.90
CA ILE A 336 -26.35 12.56 5.54
C ILE A 336 -25.98 14.01 5.21
N PRO A 337 -25.70 14.87 6.22
CA PRO A 337 -25.28 16.24 5.94
C PRO A 337 -24.02 16.25 5.06
N PRO A 338 -23.97 17.04 3.98
CA PRO A 338 -22.79 17.12 3.12
C PRO A 338 -21.56 17.65 3.88
N ASN A 339 -21.75 18.39 4.97
CA ASN A 339 -20.68 18.81 5.87
C ASN A 339 -20.97 18.27 7.28
N LEU A 340 -19.96 17.67 7.91
CA LEU A 340 -20.08 17.22 9.30
C LEU A 340 -20.08 18.43 10.24
N PRO A 341 -20.98 18.49 11.24
CA PRO A 341 -21.09 19.62 12.16
C PRO A 341 -19.79 19.97 12.90
N TRP A 342 -18.89 19.00 13.06
CA TRP A 342 -17.63 19.12 13.77
C TRP A 342 -16.40 19.24 12.85
N LYS A 343 -16.57 19.31 11.52
CA LYS A 343 -15.48 19.58 10.57
C LYS A 343 -15.69 20.94 9.90
N SER A 344 -14.99 21.94 10.40
CA SER A 344 -14.87 23.26 9.79
C SER A 344 -13.64 23.29 8.88
N GLU A 345 -13.73 22.73 7.67
CA GLU A 345 -12.73 22.99 6.62
C GLU A 345 -13.37 23.72 5.43
N PRO A 346 -12.72 24.79 4.91
CA PRO A 346 -13.16 25.44 3.69
C PRO A 346 -12.86 24.50 2.52
N VAL A 347 -13.90 24.00 1.85
CA VAL A 347 -13.73 23.28 0.59
C VAL A 347 -13.27 24.31 -0.45
N GLN A 348 -11.99 24.27 -0.84
CA GLN A 348 -11.51 24.99 -2.01
C GLN A 348 -12.31 24.49 -3.22
N SER A 349 -13.08 25.38 -3.82
CA SER A 349 -13.78 25.16 -5.08
C SER A 349 -12.77 25.20 -6.21
N THR A 350 -12.07 24.10 -6.47
CA THR A 350 -11.32 23.94 -7.72
C THR A 350 -12.32 23.51 -8.79
N GLU A 351 -12.68 24.42 -9.68
CA GLU A 351 -13.30 24.10 -10.97
C GLU A 351 -12.35 23.17 -11.74
N GLY A 352 -12.82 22.01 -12.22
CA GLY A 352 -11.96 21.19 -13.08
C GLY A 352 -12.25 19.70 -13.25
N LEU A 353 -13.34 19.15 -12.72
CA LEU A 353 -14.05 18.00 -13.28
C LEU A 353 -15.45 18.15 -12.72
N THR A 354 -16.43 18.44 -13.58
CA THR A 354 -17.82 18.58 -13.13
C THR A 354 -18.16 17.42 -12.20
N ARG A 355 -18.68 17.73 -11.01
CA ARG A 355 -19.24 16.80 -10.01
C ARG A 355 -20.28 15.83 -10.61
N GLN A 356 -20.67 16.05 -11.86
CA GLN A 356 -21.31 15.13 -12.76
C GLN A 356 -20.34 14.85 -13.90
N GLY A 357 -19.78 13.64 -13.94
CA GLY A 357 -19.11 13.17 -15.15
C GLY A 357 -20.04 13.40 -16.34
N SER A 358 -19.47 13.93 -17.42
CA SER A 358 -20.15 14.45 -18.61
C SER A 358 -20.67 15.88 -18.51
N GLY A 359 -19.91 16.82 -19.08
CA GLY A 359 -20.47 17.96 -19.82
C GLY A 359 -21.27 17.54 -21.07
N ILE A 360 -21.91 16.36 -21.03
CA ILE A 360 -22.95 16.00 -21.97
C ILE A 360 -24.24 16.54 -21.35
N ILE A 361 -24.62 17.76 -21.74
CA ILE A 361 -26.05 18.06 -21.87
C ILE A 361 -26.51 17.25 -23.06
N GLY A 362 -26.78 15.98 -22.80
CA GLY A 362 -27.22 14.97 -23.74
C GLY A 362 -27.59 13.74 -22.92
N THR A 363 -28.54 12.99 -23.44
CA THR A 363 -29.38 11.99 -22.76
C THR A 363 -28.68 10.87 -21.97
N PHE A 364 -27.34 10.80 -21.90
CA PHE A 364 -26.56 9.72 -21.26
C PHE A 364 -26.27 9.91 -19.75
N GLY A 365 -26.10 11.15 -19.27
CA GLY A 365 -25.55 11.40 -17.92
C GLY A 365 -26.41 10.96 -16.74
N GLN A 366 -27.69 10.68 -16.99
CA GLN A 366 -28.58 10.18 -15.95
C GLN A 366 -28.61 8.66 -15.86
N SER A 367 -27.90 7.84 -16.63
CA SER A 367 -28.11 6.38 -16.58
C SER A 367 -26.85 5.52 -16.64
N GLU A 368 -25.69 6.16 -16.48
CA GLU A 368 -24.40 5.49 -16.46
C GLU A 368 -23.94 5.16 -15.03
N GLU A 369 -23.35 3.98 -14.86
CA GLU A 369 -22.76 3.52 -13.61
C GLU A 369 -21.26 3.24 -13.79
N LEU A 370 -20.42 3.74 -12.89
CA LEU A 370 -18.98 3.47 -12.90
C LEU A 370 -18.71 2.01 -12.52
N ARG A 371 -17.89 1.33 -13.33
CA ARG A 371 -17.56 -0.10 -13.16
C ARG A 371 -16.10 -0.36 -12.82
N CYS A 372 -15.20 0.30 -13.53
CA CYS A 372 -13.77 0.06 -13.40
C CYS A 372 -13.03 1.39 -13.31
N VAL A 373 -12.04 1.46 -12.43
CA VAL A 373 -11.07 2.56 -12.33
C VAL A 373 -9.68 1.95 -12.40
N ILE A 374 -8.98 2.18 -13.49
CA ILE A 374 -7.60 1.76 -13.70
C ILE A 374 -6.73 3.01 -13.72
N VAL A 375 -5.66 3.02 -12.93
CA VAL A 375 -4.77 4.18 -12.82
C VAL A 375 -3.32 3.75 -12.88
N VAL A 376 -2.54 4.41 -13.73
CA VAL A 376 -1.08 4.25 -13.78
C VAL A 376 -0.44 5.55 -13.29
N ILE A 377 0.38 5.47 -12.24
CA ILE A 377 0.88 6.64 -11.48
C ILE A 377 2.41 6.60 -11.39
N ARG A 378 3.09 7.70 -11.76
CA ARG A 378 4.52 7.90 -11.51
C ARG A 378 4.78 8.07 -10.02
N HIS A 379 5.89 7.56 -9.49
CA HIS A 379 6.30 7.84 -8.11
C HIS A 379 6.44 9.34 -7.78
N GLY A 380 6.44 9.66 -6.48
CA GLY A 380 6.52 11.03 -5.99
C GLY A 380 7.95 11.58 -5.98
N ASP A 381 8.07 12.84 -5.58
CA ASP A 381 9.36 13.53 -5.47
C ASP A 381 10.41 12.76 -4.64
N ARG A 382 11.66 12.79 -5.12
CA ARG A 382 12.74 11.94 -4.63
C ARG A 382 14.10 12.63 -4.71
N THR A 383 15.00 12.27 -3.80
CA THR A 383 16.39 12.74 -3.83
C THR A 383 17.12 12.27 -5.09
N PRO A 384 18.05 13.06 -5.68
CA PRO A 384 18.82 12.65 -6.85
C PRO A 384 19.54 11.31 -6.63
N LYS A 385 19.43 10.40 -7.59
CA LYS A 385 20.03 9.07 -7.50
C LYS A 385 21.50 9.12 -7.92
N GLN A 386 22.39 8.66 -7.05
CA GLN A 386 23.83 8.68 -7.30
C GLN A 386 24.44 7.28 -7.30
N LYS A 387 25.59 7.16 -7.96
CA LYS A 387 26.40 5.94 -8.00
C LYS A 387 27.87 6.30 -7.97
N VAL A 388 28.62 5.60 -7.13
CA VAL A 388 30.08 5.66 -7.05
C VAL A 388 30.64 4.33 -7.50
N LYS A 389 31.67 4.38 -8.33
CA LYS A 389 32.45 3.22 -8.75
C LYS A 389 33.88 3.39 -8.26
N LEU A 390 34.35 2.44 -7.48
CA LEU A 390 35.70 2.41 -6.92
C LEU A 390 36.35 1.06 -7.24
N LYS A 391 37.57 1.08 -7.77
CA LYS A 391 38.39 -0.14 -7.84
C LYS A 391 39.00 -0.38 -6.46
N VAL A 392 38.86 -1.60 -5.97
CA VAL A 392 39.22 -2.03 -4.62
C VAL A 392 40.27 -3.13 -4.73
N THR A 393 41.39 -2.94 -4.06
CA THR A 393 42.50 -3.90 -3.96
C THR A 393 42.76 -4.31 -2.50
N GLU A 394 42.08 -3.66 -1.55
CA GLU A 394 42.28 -3.82 -0.12
C GLU A 394 41.73 -5.16 0.37
N GLU A 395 42.59 -5.94 1.04
CA GLU A 395 42.27 -7.30 1.49
C GLU A 395 41.01 -7.35 2.38
N LYS A 396 40.78 -6.33 3.22
CA LYS A 396 39.60 -6.25 4.10
C LYS A 396 38.29 -6.22 3.32
N LEU A 397 38.23 -5.44 2.24
CA LEU A 397 37.04 -5.31 1.41
C LEU A 397 36.84 -6.55 0.51
N LEU A 398 37.95 -7.12 0.01
CA LEU A 398 37.95 -8.38 -0.76
C LEU A 398 37.51 -9.58 0.10
N ASN A 399 37.93 -9.64 1.37
CA ASN A 399 37.48 -10.66 2.33
C ASN A 399 35.98 -10.51 2.66
N LEU A 400 35.47 -9.27 2.72
CA LEU A 400 34.05 -9.02 2.92
C LEU A 400 33.21 -9.48 1.72
N MET A 401 33.74 -9.37 0.49
CA MET A 401 33.13 -9.96 -0.70
C MET A 401 32.98 -11.48 -0.55
N LEU A 402 34.05 -12.18 -0.16
CA LEU A 402 34.05 -13.63 0.05
C LEU A 402 33.14 -14.08 1.19
N LYS A 403 33.09 -13.31 2.29
CA LYS A 403 32.22 -13.58 3.46
C LYS A 403 30.75 -13.71 3.05
N TYR A 404 30.28 -12.84 2.16
CA TYR A 404 28.86 -12.74 1.82
C TYR A 404 28.44 -13.41 0.50
N ASN A 405 29.38 -13.96 -0.28
CA ASN A 405 29.06 -14.78 -1.47
C ASN A 405 29.32 -16.28 -1.30
N GLY A 406 29.62 -16.73 -0.07
CA GLY A 406 29.91 -18.13 0.23
C GLY A 406 31.29 -18.58 -0.25
N GLY A 407 32.29 -17.69 -0.22
CA GLY A 407 33.68 -18.00 -0.54
C GLY A 407 33.97 -18.17 -2.04
N LYS A 408 33.10 -17.66 -2.92
CA LYS A 408 33.23 -17.81 -4.39
C LYS A 408 34.02 -16.63 -4.97
N PRO A 409 35.29 -16.79 -5.38
CA PRO A 409 36.17 -15.68 -5.77
C PRO A 409 35.76 -14.96 -7.06
N ARG A 410 35.01 -15.62 -7.94
CA ARG A 410 34.56 -15.08 -9.23
C ARG A 410 33.10 -14.60 -9.23
N ALA A 411 32.38 -14.77 -8.12
CA ALA A 411 30.97 -14.37 -8.02
C ALA A 411 30.84 -12.94 -7.48
N GLU A 412 29.92 -12.15 -8.04
CA GLU A 412 29.60 -10.84 -7.49
C GLU A 412 28.90 -10.95 -6.12
N THR A 413 29.19 -10.00 -5.22
CA THR A 413 28.55 -9.90 -3.91
C THR A 413 27.65 -8.67 -3.88
N LYS A 414 26.38 -8.85 -3.50
CA LYS A 414 25.42 -7.75 -3.32
C LYS A 414 25.14 -7.57 -1.83
N LEU A 415 25.55 -6.43 -1.28
CA LEU A 415 25.30 -6.05 0.11
C LEU A 415 24.07 -5.15 0.15
N LYS A 416 23.07 -5.56 0.93
CA LYS A 416 21.79 -4.84 1.08
C LYS A 416 21.31 -4.75 2.53
N SER A 417 21.67 -5.70 3.38
CA SER A 417 21.20 -5.72 4.77
C SER A 417 21.97 -4.73 5.64
N ALA A 418 21.35 -4.29 6.73
CA ALA A 418 21.96 -3.42 7.73
C ALA A 418 23.31 -3.95 8.24
N ILE A 419 23.41 -5.27 8.50
CA ILE A 419 24.63 -5.91 9.00
C ILE A 419 25.73 -5.85 7.94
N GLN A 420 25.40 -6.23 6.71
CA GLN A 420 26.35 -6.22 5.59
C GLN A 420 26.91 -4.82 5.33
N LEU A 421 26.05 -3.79 5.38
CA LEU A 421 26.45 -2.41 5.18
C LEU A 421 27.22 -1.84 6.38
N GLN A 422 26.92 -2.29 7.60
CA GLN A 422 27.68 -1.94 8.80
C GLN A 422 29.09 -2.52 8.75
N ASP A 423 29.24 -3.80 8.41
CA ASP A 423 30.55 -4.43 8.24
C ASP A 423 31.38 -3.68 7.17
N LEU A 424 30.74 -3.27 6.07
CA LEU A 424 31.40 -2.50 5.02
C LEU A 424 31.83 -1.12 5.52
N LEU A 425 30.97 -0.45 6.29
CA LEU A 425 31.28 0.84 6.90
C LEU A 425 32.48 0.75 7.84
N ASP A 426 32.50 -0.27 8.70
CA ASP A 426 33.59 -0.46 9.66
C ASP A 426 34.90 -0.83 8.98
N ALA A 427 34.86 -1.60 7.89
CA ALA A 427 36.03 -1.83 7.04
C ALA A 427 36.50 -0.53 6.36
N THR A 428 35.58 0.28 5.84
CA THR A 428 35.90 1.55 5.16
C THR A 428 36.49 2.57 6.14
N ARG A 429 35.97 2.66 7.37
CA ARG A 429 36.49 3.56 8.42
C ARG A 429 37.97 3.33 8.73
N GLN A 430 38.42 2.09 8.65
CA GLN A 430 39.82 1.73 8.89
C GLN A 430 40.74 2.07 7.72
N LEU A 431 40.19 2.30 6.52
CA LEU A 431 40.92 2.61 5.30
C LEU A 431 40.99 4.12 5.00
N VAL A 432 40.07 4.92 5.57
CA VAL A 432 40.03 6.37 5.37
C VAL A 432 40.98 7.08 6.36
N PRO A 433 42.00 7.83 5.89
CA PRO A 433 42.91 8.57 6.76
C PRO A 433 42.20 9.69 7.57
N PRO A 434 42.64 10.01 8.80
CA PRO A 434 42.01 11.02 9.67
C PRO A 434 42.09 12.47 9.16
N THR A 435 43.08 12.82 8.33
CA THR A 435 43.36 14.20 7.88
C THR A 435 43.63 14.26 6.38
N ARG A 436 43.29 15.38 5.71
CA ARG A 436 43.74 15.66 4.33
C ARG A 436 45.25 15.93 4.39
N SER A 437 46.09 14.97 4.00
CA SER A 437 47.54 15.15 3.93
C SER A 437 47.91 16.02 2.72
N GLY A 438 48.28 17.28 2.97
CA GLY A 438 48.72 18.23 1.94
C GLY A 438 50.18 18.03 1.52
N ARG A 439 50.47 16.97 0.76
CA ARG A 439 51.73 16.87 0.00
C ARG A 439 51.37 16.56 -1.45
N GLU A 440 51.66 17.51 -2.32
CA GLU A 440 51.42 17.43 -3.76
C GLU A 440 52.69 16.89 -4.44
N SER A 441 52.65 15.66 -4.94
CA SER A 441 53.54 15.16 -5.98
C SER A 441 52.75 14.43 -7.07
N ASP A 442 53.20 14.43 -8.31
CA ASP A 442 52.43 13.94 -9.48
C ASP A 442 52.11 12.43 -9.45
N SER A 443 52.78 11.62 -8.61
CA SER A 443 52.40 10.23 -8.37
C SER A 443 51.19 10.07 -7.44
N ASP A 444 50.77 11.15 -6.76
CA ASP A 444 49.74 11.13 -5.72
C ASP A 444 48.31 11.32 -6.27
N ALA A 445 48.12 11.70 -7.54
CA ALA A 445 46.80 12.07 -8.06
C ALA A 445 45.79 10.90 -8.09
N GLU A 446 46.23 9.69 -8.47
CA GLU A 446 45.38 8.50 -8.46
C GLU A 446 45.06 8.02 -7.04
N ASP A 447 46.03 8.11 -6.13
CA ASP A 447 45.88 7.77 -4.72
C ASP A 447 44.96 8.77 -3.99
N ILE A 448 45.05 10.06 -4.32
CA ILE A 448 44.16 11.10 -3.82
C ILE A 448 42.72 10.85 -4.30
N GLU A 449 42.50 10.53 -5.58
CA GLU A 449 41.15 10.22 -6.09
C GLU A 449 40.57 8.96 -5.43
N HIS A 450 41.40 7.94 -5.17
CA HIS A 450 40.99 6.72 -4.47
C HIS A 450 40.55 7.02 -3.04
N VAL A 451 41.34 7.80 -2.29
CA VAL A 451 41.03 8.24 -0.92
C VAL A 451 39.77 9.12 -0.89
N GLU A 452 39.58 10.02 -1.85
CA GLU A 452 38.35 10.83 -1.96
C GLU A 452 37.10 9.96 -2.16
N LYS A 453 37.18 8.93 -3.03
CA LYS A 453 36.09 7.97 -3.24
C LYS A 453 35.81 7.14 -1.99
N LEU A 454 36.84 6.74 -1.23
CA LEU A 454 36.66 6.05 0.05
C LEU A 454 36.00 6.97 1.11
N ARG A 455 36.38 8.25 1.17
CA ARG A 455 35.68 9.25 2.01
C ARG A 455 34.22 9.40 1.63
N GLN A 456 33.93 9.43 0.33
CA GLN A 456 32.55 9.46 -0.17
C GLN A 456 31.77 8.20 0.23
N VAL A 457 32.35 7.00 0.09
CA VAL A 457 31.74 5.74 0.53
C VAL A 457 31.45 5.77 2.03
N LYS A 458 32.39 6.24 2.85
CA LYS A 458 32.21 6.41 4.29
C LYS A 458 31.04 7.36 4.57
N ALA A 459 31.05 8.56 3.99
CA ALA A 459 29.99 9.56 4.18
C ALA A 459 28.61 9.03 3.82
N VAL A 460 28.48 8.35 2.67
CA VAL A 460 27.22 7.69 2.26
C VAL A 460 26.81 6.62 3.26
N LEU A 461 27.73 5.80 3.78
CA LEU A 461 27.37 4.73 4.70
C LEU A 461 27.02 5.26 6.12
N GLU A 462 27.63 6.36 6.55
CA GLU A 462 27.37 7.01 7.85
C GLU A 462 26.11 7.88 7.86
N GLU A 463 25.68 8.36 6.70
CA GLU A 463 24.46 9.16 6.53
C GLU A 463 23.23 8.44 7.12
N GLY A 464 22.39 9.16 7.85
CA GLY A 464 21.14 8.63 8.43
C GLY A 464 21.27 7.85 9.73
N GLY A 465 22.50 7.65 10.24
CA GLY A 465 22.78 7.12 11.59
C GLY A 465 22.50 5.63 11.79
N HIS A 466 21.41 5.09 11.22
CA HIS A 466 21.00 3.69 11.28
C HIS A 466 20.59 3.18 9.91
N PHE A 467 20.85 1.90 9.66
CA PHE A 467 20.45 1.18 8.46
C PHE A 467 18.97 0.75 8.48
N SER A 468 18.04 1.63 8.87
CA SER A 468 16.59 1.36 8.84
C SER A 468 15.95 2.08 7.65
N GLY A 469 15.25 1.35 6.76
CA GLY A 469 14.66 1.94 5.54
C GLY A 469 15.67 2.13 4.38
N ILE A 470 16.66 1.26 4.28
CA ILE A 470 17.89 1.47 3.48
C ILE A 470 17.64 1.40 1.96
N TYR A 471 18.05 2.45 1.25
CA TYR A 471 18.15 2.53 -0.22
C TYR A 471 19.58 2.43 -0.74
N ARG A 472 20.50 1.84 0.05
CA ARG A 472 21.90 1.67 -0.34
C ARG A 472 22.12 0.26 -0.86
N LYS A 473 22.63 0.15 -2.08
CA LYS A 473 23.02 -1.13 -2.68
C LYS A 473 24.49 -1.06 -3.03
N VAL A 474 25.28 -1.91 -2.39
CA VAL A 474 26.69 -2.10 -2.75
C VAL A 474 26.83 -3.39 -3.53
N GLN A 475 27.48 -3.31 -4.68
CA GLN A 475 27.85 -4.46 -5.49
C GLN A 475 29.37 -4.53 -5.58
N LEU A 476 29.94 -5.65 -5.18
CA LEU A 476 31.37 -5.95 -5.37
C LEU A 476 31.47 -6.93 -6.53
N LYS A 477 32.08 -6.50 -7.64
CA LYS A 477 32.28 -7.32 -8.84
C LYS A 477 33.77 -7.66 -8.97
N PRO A 478 34.17 -8.93 -8.89
CA PRO A 478 35.58 -9.29 -9.06
C PRO A 478 36.07 -8.91 -10.47
N LEU A 479 37.26 -8.33 -10.54
CA LEU A 479 37.94 -7.96 -11.79
C LEU A 479 39.14 -8.88 -12.07
N LYS A 480 39.94 -9.21 -11.04
CA LYS A 480 41.12 -10.10 -11.15
C LYS A 480 41.25 -11.01 -9.94
N TRP A 481 41.85 -12.18 -10.14
CA TRP A 481 42.06 -13.20 -9.12
C TRP A 481 43.40 -13.92 -9.32
N MET A 482 43.99 -14.42 -8.24
CA MET A 482 45.22 -15.23 -8.24
C MET A 482 45.02 -16.53 -7.48
N LYS A 483 45.79 -17.56 -7.87
CA LYS A 483 45.85 -18.84 -7.15
C LYS A 483 46.90 -18.74 -6.05
N VAL A 484 46.48 -18.94 -4.81
CA VAL A 484 47.34 -18.90 -3.62
C VAL A 484 47.36 -20.31 -3.01
N ALA A 485 48.50 -20.76 -2.49
CA ALA A 485 48.57 -22.03 -1.76
C ALA A 485 47.70 -21.95 -0.50
N LYS A 486 46.87 -22.98 -0.25
CA LYS A 486 46.06 -23.05 0.98
C LYS A 486 46.98 -23.14 2.20
N ARG A 487 46.61 -22.46 3.29
CA ARG A 487 47.34 -22.47 4.57
C ARG A 487 47.54 -23.88 5.16
N ASN A 488 46.77 -24.88 4.72
CA ASN A 488 46.79 -26.25 5.22
C ASN A 488 47.62 -27.22 4.34
N GLY A 489 48.35 -26.74 3.33
CA GLY A 489 49.23 -27.56 2.49
C GLY A 489 48.54 -28.33 1.35
N ASP A 490 47.25 -28.66 1.46
CA ASP A 490 46.52 -29.40 0.42
C ASP A 490 45.73 -28.49 -0.55
N GLY A 491 46.42 -28.03 -1.60
CA GLY A 491 45.82 -27.45 -2.80
C GLY A 491 45.94 -25.92 -2.96
N GLN A 492 45.52 -25.43 -4.12
CA GLN A 492 45.48 -23.99 -4.45
C GLN A 492 44.05 -23.43 -4.22
N GLU A 493 43.95 -22.24 -3.63
CA GLU A 493 42.72 -21.46 -3.46
C GLU A 493 42.78 -20.23 -4.36
N GLU A 494 41.74 -20.00 -5.16
CA GLU A 494 41.62 -18.75 -5.93
C GLU A 494 41.15 -17.62 -5.01
N ARG A 495 41.88 -16.51 -5.00
CA ARG A 495 41.52 -15.31 -4.26
C ARG A 495 41.40 -14.11 -5.19
N PRO A 496 40.36 -13.27 -5.02
CA PRO A 496 40.26 -12.01 -5.75
C PRO A 496 41.38 -11.07 -5.28
N ILE A 497 42.01 -10.37 -6.21
CA ILE A 497 43.05 -9.35 -5.95
C ILE A 497 42.58 -7.95 -6.34
N GLU A 498 41.54 -7.86 -7.16
CA GLU A 498 40.94 -6.60 -7.61
C GLU A 498 39.43 -6.81 -7.77
N ALA A 499 38.63 -5.88 -7.25
CA ALA A 499 37.19 -5.86 -7.43
C ALA A 499 36.69 -4.43 -7.73
N LEU A 500 35.63 -4.31 -8.51
CA LEU A 500 34.90 -3.05 -8.70
C LEU A 500 33.78 -2.97 -7.66
N MET A 501 33.91 -2.04 -6.71
CA MET A 501 32.83 -1.66 -5.81
C MET A 501 31.92 -0.63 -6.48
N ILE A 502 30.63 -0.92 -6.52
CA ILE A 502 29.58 -0.05 -7.05
C ILE A 502 28.61 0.24 -5.89
N LEU A 503 28.69 1.44 -5.33
CA LEU A 503 27.76 1.91 -4.30
C LEU A 503 26.71 2.81 -4.97
N LYS A 504 25.44 2.41 -4.91
CA LYS A 504 24.29 3.21 -5.33
C LYS A 504 23.55 3.76 -4.10
N TYR A 505 23.26 5.05 -4.10
CA TYR A 505 22.58 5.77 -3.01
C TYR A 505 21.70 6.90 -3.59
N GLY A 506 20.94 7.58 -2.73
CA GLY A 506 19.91 8.53 -3.17
C GLY A 506 18.72 7.83 -3.85
N GLY A 507 17.88 8.60 -4.56
CA GLY A 507 16.64 8.06 -5.13
C GLY A 507 15.60 7.72 -4.06
N VAL A 508 15.66 8.38 -2.91
CA VAL A 508 14.78 8.14 -1.76
C VAL A 508 13.60 9.09 -1.84
N LEU A 509 12.39 8.59 -1.59
CA LEU A 509 11.18 9.41 -1.54
C LEU A 509 11.34 10.50 -0.46
N THR A 510 11.17 11.77 -0.83
CA THR A 510 11.33 12.91 0.10
C THR A 510 10.11 13.06 1.02
N HIS A 511 10.16 14.02 1.96
CA HIS A 511 8.95 14.41 2.70
C HIS A 511 7.88 15.02 1.77
N ALA A 512 8.29 15.84 0.79
CA ALA A 512 7.40 16.40 -0.22
C ALA A 512 6.75 15.30 -1.07
N GLY A 513 7.53 14.34 -1.57
CA GLY A 513 7.00 13.22 -2.37
C GLY A 513 6.01 12.33 -1.63
N ARG A 514 6.19 12.16 -0.30
CA ARG A 514 5.19 11.49 0.55
C ARG A 514 3.90 12.30 0.66
N LYS A 515 4.00 13.61 0.85
CA LYS A 515 2.86 14.52 0.96
C LYS A 515 2.08 14.58 -0.35
N GLN A 516 2.76 14.77 -1.48
CA GLN A 516 2.19 14.74 -2.83
C GLN A 516 1.38 13.46 -3.08
N ALA A 517 1.96 12.30 -2.79
CA ALA A 517 1.27 11.03 -2.97
C ALA A 517 0.02 10.90 -2.08
N GLU A 518 0.11 11.31 -0.82
CA GLU A 518 -1.02 11.30 0.11
C GLU A 518 -2.14 12.27 -0.31
N GLU A 519 -1.79 13.47 -0.77
CA GLU A 519 -2.74 14.45 -1.30
C GLU A 519 -3.41 13.99 -2.59
N LEU A 520 -2.65 13.38 -3.51
CA LEU A 520 -3.22 12.78 -4.71
C LEU A 520 -4.21 11.67 -4.35
N GLY A 521 -3.87 10.82 -3.37
CA GLY A 521 -4.79 9.80 -2.87
C GLY A 521 -6.11 10.41 -2.37
N ARG A 522 -6.01 11.52 -1.60
CA ARG A 522 -7.18 12.26 -1.11
C ARG A 522 -7.98 12.90 -2.25
N PHE A 523 -7.31 13.46 -3.25
CA PHE A 523 -7.94 13.98 -4.46
C PHE A 523 -8.72 12.87 -5.19
N PHE A 524 -8.13 11.69 -5.37
CA PHE A 524 -8.77 10.55 -6.03
C PHE A 524 -10.03 10.11 -5.27
N ARG A 525 -9.95 10.01 -3.94
CA ARG A 525 -11.10 9.69 -3.10
C ARG A 525 -12.27 10.65 -3.32
N ASN A 526 -11.99 11.94 -3.47
CA ASN A 526 -13.00 12.99 -3.51
C ASN A 526 -13.55 13.29 -4.91
N ASN A 527 -12.78 13.01 -5.97
CA ASN A 527 -13.10 13.49 -7.33
C ASN A 527 -13.22 12.40 -8.39
N ILE A 528 -12.66 11.20 -8.18
CA ILE A 528 -12.64 10.16 -9.23
C ILE A 528 -13.88 9.25 -9.18
N TYR A 529 -14.49 9.10 -8.00
CA TYR A 529 -15.68 8.27 -7.77
C TYR A 529 -16.96 9.12 -7.73
N PRO A 530 -18.04 8.75 -8.43
CA PRO A 530 -19.30 9.50 -8.41
C PRO A 530 -20.02 9.37 -7.06
N GLY A 531 -20.47 10.50 -6.46
CA GLY A 531 -21.30 10.52 -5.25
C GLY A 531 -21.54 11.92 -4.66
N GLU A 532 -22.76 12.17 -4.16
CA GLU A 532 -23.11 13.38 -3.39
C GLU A 532 -22.69 13.21 -1.91
N GLY A 533 -21.43 13.50 -1.59
CA GLY A 533 -20.96 13.51 -0.20
C GLY A 533 -19.45 13.42 -0.07
N THR A 534 -18.92 13.88 1.07
CA THR A 534 -17.48 14.07 1.39
C THR A 534 -16.65 12.79 1.52
N GLY A 535 -16.87 11.77 0.68
CA GLY A 535 -16.17 10.48 0.76
C GLY A 535 -16.31 9.85 2.14
N LEU A 536 -17.46 10.05 2.78
CA LEU A 536 -17.59 10.02 4.25
C LEU A 536 -17.28 8.65 4.84
N LEU A 537 -17.67 7.55 4.19
CA LEU A 537 -17.28 6.20 4.59
C LEU A 537 -16.00 5.76 3.88
N ARG A 538 -15.08 5.11 4.62
CA ARG A 538 -13.86 4.51 4.04
C ARG A 538 -14.24 3.55 2.91
N LEU A 539 -13.82 3.84 1.67
CA LEU A 539 -14.13 3.07 0.44
C LEU A 539 -13.94 1.55 0.60
N HIS A 540 -12.97 1.16 1.42
CA HIS A 540 -12.63 -0.22 1.67
C HIS A 540 -13.42 -0.91 2.79
N SER A 541 -13.96 -0.15 3.74
CA SER A 541 -14.74 -0.66 4.87
C SER A 541 -16.21 -0.91 4.52
N THR A 542 -16.67 -0.42 3.37
CA THR A 542 -18.09 -0.49 2.93
C THR A 542 -18.37 -1.57 1.89
N TYR A 543 -17.54 -2.61 1.77
CA TYR A 543 -17.83 -3.77 0.91
C TYR A 543 -17.97 -3.51 -0.63
N ARG A 544 -17.84 -2.26 -1.12
CA ARG A 544 -18.13 -1.86 -2.52
C ARG A 544 -16.95 -1.92 -3.50
N HIS A 545 -15.72 -1.85 -2.98
CA HIS A 545 -14.52 -1.65 -3.81
C HIS A 545 -13.59 -2.86 -3.71
N ASP A 546 -13.38 -3.51 -4.83
CA ASP A 546 -12.23 -4.41 -5.03
C ASP A 546 -11.03 -3.55 -5.43
N LEU A 547 -10.23 -3.17 -4.44
CA LEU A 547 -9.04 -2.33 -4.62
C LEU A 547 -7.78 -3.20 -4.59
N LYS A 548 -7.00 -3.14 -5.67
CA LYS A 548 -5.65 -3.71 -5.72
C LYS A 548 -4.63 -2.65 -6.11
N ILE A 549 -3.52 -2.62 -5.38
CA ILE A 549 -2.43 -1.68 -5.59
C ILE A 549 -1.18 -2.47 -5.92
N TYR A 550 -0.60 -2.18 -7.08
CA TYR A 550 0.62 -2.79 -7.60
C TYR A 550 1.72 -1.74 -7.64
N SER A 551 2.95 -2.15 -7.33
CA SER A 551 4.13 -1.31 -7.45
C SER A 551 5.29 -2.09 -8.06
N SER A 552 6.19 -1.37 -8.73
CA SER A 552 7.49 -1.93 -9.11
C SER A 552 8.36 -2.29 -7.89
N ASP A 553 9.49 -2.98 -8.12
CA ASP A 553 10.39 -3.38 -7.03
C ASP A 553 11.22 -2.21 -6.45
N GLU A 554 11.10 -1.02 -7.04
CA GLU A 554 11.80 0.17 -6.57
C GLU A 554 11.18 0.72 -5.28
N GLY A 555 11.99 0.84 -4.22
CA GLY A 555 11.44 1.23 -2.92
C GLY A 555 10.76 2.61 -2.89
N ARG A 556 11.19 3.59 -3.73
CA ARG A 556 10.52 4.91 -3.83
C ARG A 556 9.11 4.81 -4.43
N VAL A 557 8.94 3.89 -5.38
CA VAL A 557 7.67 3.61 -6.03
C VAL A 557 6.73 2.93 -5.04
N GLN A 558 7.24 1.93 -4.30
CA GLN A 558 6.56 1.27 -3.19
C GLN A 558 6.09 2.26 -2.11
N MET A 559 6.98 3.12 -1.62
CA MET A 559 6.62 4.10 -0.60
C MET A 559 5.61 5.14 -1.10
N SER A 560 5.69 5.52 -2.40
CA SER A 560 4.68 6.39 -3.03
C SER A 560 3.32 5.71 -3.07
N ALA A 561 3.27 4.43 -3.46
CA ALA A 561 2.04 3.63 -3.47
C ALA A 561 1.42 3.54 -2.07
N ALA A 562 2.23 3.32 -1.04
CA ALA A 562 1.76 3.29 0.34
C ALA A 562 1.24 4.65 0.84
N ALA A 563 1.94 5.74 0.50
CA ALA A 563 1.51 7.11 0.84
C ALA A 563 0.20 7.48 0.13
N PHE A 564 0.07 7.13 -1.14
CA PHE A 564 -1.18 7.30 -1.88
C PHE A 564 -2.30 6.46 -1.29
N ALA A 565 -2.06 5.18 -0.98
CA ALA A 565 -3.05 4.31 -0.35
C ALA A 565 -3.53 4.91 0.99
N LYS A 566 -2.61 5.48 1.77
CA LYS A 566 -2.94 6.19 3.02
C LYS A 566 -3.93 7.33 2.78
N GLY A 567 -3.69 8.18 1.79
CA GLY A 567 -4.58 9.29 1.44
C GLY A 567 -5.92 8.86 0.84
N LEU A 568 -5.88 7.92 -0.11
CA LEU A 568 -7.06 7.35 -0.77
C LEU A 568 -8.02 6.69 0.22
N LEU A 569 -7.47 5.98 1.20
CA LEU A 569 -8.23 5.16 2.15
C LEU A 569 -8.39 5.79 3.53
N ASP A 570 -7.87 7.01 3.73
CA ASP A 570 -7.92 7.72 5.00
C ASP A 570 -7.36 6.90 6.17
N LEU A 571 -6.19 6.29 5.93
CA LEU A 571 -5.53 5.43 6.91
C LEU A 571 -4.67 6.26 7.86
N GLU A 572 -4.69 5.86 9.12
CA GLU A 572 -3.87 6.47 10.17
C GLU A 572 -2.65 5.56 10.42
N GLY A 573 -1.47 6.14 10.67
CA GLY A 573 -0.25 5.40 11.01
C GLY A 573 0.93 5.61 10.05
N GLN A 574 2.01 4.84 10.29
CA GLN A 574 3.23 4.88 9.48
C GLN A 574 3.01 4.21 8.11
N LEU A 575 3.85 4.54 7.12
CA LEU A 575 3.73 4.00 5.76
C LEU A 575 4.20 2.54 5.63
N THR A 576 5.21 2.11 6.40
CA THR A 576 5.79 0.77 6.28
C THR A 576 4.77 -0.35 6.46
N PRO A 577 3.85 -0.29 7.46
CA PRO A 577 2.77 -1.25 7.56
C PRO A 577 1.77 -1.24 6.41
N ILE A 578 1.44 -0.05 5.90
CA ILE A 578 0.52 0.12 4.77
C ILE A 578 1.13 -0.54 3.54
N LEU A 579 2.43 -0.29 3.31
CA LEU A 579 3.19 -0.91 2.22
C LEU A 579 3.09 -2.44 2.28
N VAL A 580 3.36 -3.03 3.44
CA VAL A 580 3.41 -4.49 3.61
C VAL A 580 2.03 -5.14 3.46
N SER A 581 0.97 -4.45 3.87
CA SER A 581 -0.39 -5.01 3.89
C SER A 581 -1.15 -4.78 2.58
N LEU A 582 -0.95 -3.65 1.89
CA LEU A 582 -1.85 -3.19 0.82
C LEU A 582 -1.20 -3.13 -0.56
N VAL A 583 0.13 -3.12 -0.64
CA VAL A 583 0.85 -2.92 -1.90
C VAL A 583 1.51 -4.22 -2.33
N SER A 584 1.05 -4.76 -3.46
CA SER A 584 1.61 -5.95 -4.10
C SER A 584 2.76 -5.59 -5.02
N LYS A 585 3.82 -6.39 -5.02
CA LYS A 585 5.00 -6.16 -5.88
C LYS A 585 4.88 -6.99 -7.14
N ASP A 586 5.05 -6.35 -8.30
CA ASP A 586 5.08 -7.02 -9.59
C ASP A 586 6.11 -6.37 -10.50
N SER A 587 7.39 -6.70 -10.27
CA SER A 587 8.50 -6.24 -11.11
C SER A 587 8.42 -6.81 -12.52
N SER A 588 7.79 -7.97 -12.70
CA SER A 588 7.65 -8.58 -14.03
C SER A 588 6.81 -7.70 -14.96
N MET A 589 5.80 -7.00 -14.42
CA MET A 589 4.90 -6.13 -15.18
C MET A 589 5.39 -4.67 -15.24
N LEU A 590 6.08 -4.19 -14.20
CA LEU A 590 6.36 -2.77 -13.98
C LEU A 590 7.85 -2.38 -14.02
N ASP A 591 8.76 -3.30 -14.39
CA ASP A 591 10.21 -3.05 -14.53
C ASP A 591 10.78 -3.46 -15.92
N GLY A 592 9.94 -3.57 -16.96
CA GLY A 592 10.26 -4.13 -18.30
C GLY A 592 11.17 -3.33 -19.25
N LEU A 593 12.14 -2.57 -18.72
CA LEU A 593 13.04 -1.74 -19.54
C LEU A 593 14.05 -2.55 -20.37
N GLU A 594 14.35 -3.80 -19.97
CA GLU A 594 15.36 -4.63 -20.64
C GLU A 594 14.96 -4.94 -22.10
N ASP A 595 13.66 -5.10 -22.37
CA ASP A 595 13.14 -5.53 -23.67
C ASP A 595 13.29 -4.46 -24.78
N ALA A 596 13.42 -3.17 -24.41
CA ALA A 596 13.49 -2.04 -25.35
C ALA A 596 14.85 -1.31 -25.36
N SER A 597 15.85 -1.85 -24.64
CA SER A 597 17.13 -1.16 -24.44
C SER A 597 17.89 -0.88 -25.75
N THR A 598 17.80 -1.77 -26.74
CA THR A 598 18.44 -1.57 -28.06
C THR A 598 17.84 -0.39 -28.80
N GLU A 599 16.51 -0.36 -28.98
CA GLU A 599 15.84 0.73 -29.68
C GLU A 599 15.99 2.08 -28.97
N MET A 600 16.02 2.10 -27.64
CA MET A 600 16.29 3.32 -26.86
C MET A 600 17.72 3.83 -27.09
N ASN A 601 18.71 2.94 -27.13
CA ASN A 601 20.09 3.33 -27.40
C ASN A 601 20.25 3.89 -28.83
N GLU A 602 19.56 3.32 -29.81
CA GLU A 602 19.50 3.84 -31.18
C GLU A 602 18.85 5.24 -31.23
N ALA A 603 17.73 5.45 -30.51
CA ALA A 603 17.10 6.75 -30.39
C ALA A 603 18.05 7.80 -29.78
N LYS A 604 18.74 7.45 -28.69
CA LYS A 604 19.73 8.33 -28.04
C LYS A 604 20.92 8.65 -28.95
N ALA A 605 21.39 7.69 -29.74
CA ALA A 605 22.48 7.92 -30.71
C ALA A 605 22.06 8.91 -31.80
N ARG A 606 20.88 8.72 -32.42
CA ARG A 606 20.33 9.67 -33.39
C ARG A 606 20.05 11.04 -32.80
N LEU A 607 19.56 11.10 -31.56
CA LEU A 607 19.35 12.35 -30.84
C LEU A 607 20.66 13.13 -30.64
N HIS A 608 21.76 12.42 -30.34
CA HIS A 608 23.11 12.99 -30.25
C HIS A 608 23.56 13.62 -31.56
N GLU A 609 23.34 12.92 -32.67
CA GLU A 609 23.66 13.43 -34.00
C GLU A 609 22.86 14.70 -34.35
N ILE A 610 21.56 14.75 -34.02
CA ILE A 610 20.69 15.90 -34.28
C ILE A 610 21.17 17.14 -33.51
N ILE A 611 21.49 16.99 -32.21
CA ILE A 611 21.91 18.10 -31.35
C ILE A 611 23.28 18.66 -31.78
N ILE A 612 24.22 17.79 -32.17
CA ILE A 612 25.59 18.20 -32.52
C ILE A 612 25.70 18.73 -33.94
N SER A 613 25.04 18.08 -34.91
CA SER A 613 25.30 18.37 -36.32
C SER A 613 24.76 19.74 -36.77
N ASN A 614 23.90 20.39 -35.96
CA ASN A 614 23.23 21.66 -36.29
C ASN A 614 22.56 21.66 -37.68
N ALA A 615 22.37 20.48 -38.28
CA ALA A 615 22.10 20.31 -39.69
C ALA A 615 20.61 20.02 -39.90
N LYS A 616 19.94 20.96 -40.57
CA LYS A 616 18.60 20.83 -41.18
C LYS A 616 17.36 20.82 -40.28
N ALA A 617 17.39 21.53 -39.15
CA ALA A 617 16.11 21.92 -38.52
C ALA A 617 15.35 22.99 -39.34
N LYS A 618 16.05 23.77 -40.19
CA LYS A 618 15.45 24.82 -41.03
C LYS A 618 14.58 24.31 -42.17
N ASP A 619 14.92 23.18 -42.80
CA ASP A 619 14.24 22.73 -44.04
C ASP A 619 13.11 21.70 -43.80
N THR A 620 13.02 21.10 -42.61
CA THR A 620 12.09 19.97 -42.35
C THR A 620 10.84 20.39 -41.57
N VAL A 621 10.97 21.39 -40.67
CA VAL A 621 9.86 21.86 -39.81
C VAL A 621 8.79 22.61 -40.60
N GLU A 622 9.15 23.25 -41.73
CA GLU A 622 8.18 23.96 -42.59
C GLU A 622 7.34 23.02 -43.48
N SER A 623 7.64 21.71 -43.54
CA SER A 623 6.99 20.76 -44.46
C SER A 623 6.04 19.74 -43.81
N ALA A 624 6.02 19.63 -42.48
CA ALA A 624 5.21 18.65 -41.76
C ALA A 624 3.87 19.25 -41.30
N GLU A 625 2.76 18.57 -41.61
CA GLU A 625 1.40 18.98 -41.22
C GLU A 625 1.24 19.11 -39.70
N PHE A 626 2.01 18.33 -38.91
CA PHE A 626 1.98 18.35 -37.45
C PHE A 626 3.39 18.39 -36.81
N PRO A 627 3.67 19.31 -35.87
CA PRO A 627 5.00 19.49 -35.26
C PRO A 627 5.56 18.30 -34.47
N TRP A 628 4.74 17.37 -34.00
CA TRP A 628 5.20 16.18 -33.26
C TRP A 628 5.53 14.97 -34.15
N MET A 629 5.35 15.09 -35.46
CA MET A 629 5.64 14.02 -36.43
C MET A 629 7.09 14.01 -36.90
N VAL A 630 7.86 15.06 -36.60
CA VAL A 630 9.26 15.22 -37.03
C VAL A 630 10.24 14.57 -36.06
N ASP A 631 11.39 14.16 -36.58
CA ASP A 631 12.49 13.63 -35.78
C ASP A 631 13.00 14.71 -34.81
N GLY A 632 13.04 14.38 -33.51
CA GLY A 632 13.56 15.29 -32.48
C GLY A 632 12.61 16.44 -32.12
N ALA A 633 11.29 16.26 -32.34
CA ALA A 633 10.29 17.24 -31.94
C ALA A 633 10.47 17.73 -30.49
N GLY A 634 10.42 19.04 -30.28
CA GLY A 634 10.62 19.68 -28.98
C GLY A 634 12.07 20.12 -28.67
N LEU A 635 13.05 19.76 -29.51
CA LEU A 635 14.42 20.25 -29.33
C LEU A 635 14.55 21.74 -29.67
N PRO A 636 15.31 22.51 -28.88
CA PRO A 636 15.55 23.92 -29.16
C PRO A 636 16.49 24.10 -30.36
N VAL A 637 16.21 25.08 -31.22
CA VAL A 637 17.01 25.36 -32.43
C VAL A 637 18.47 25.72 -32.11
N ASN A 638 18.73 26.26 -30.92
CA ASN A 638 20.04 26.62 -30.42
C ASN A 638 20.65 25.56 -29.46
N ALA A 639 20.19 24.31 -29.49
CA ALA A 639 20.66 23.24 -28.58
C ALA A 639 22.19 23.12 -28.51
N SER A 640 22.88 23.20 -29.66
CA SER A 640 24.34 23.16 -29.77
C SER A 640 25.05 24.29 -29.02
N GLN A 641 24.42 25.46 -28.89
CA GLN A 641 24.96 26.62 -28.16
C GLN A 641 24.63 26.57 -26.66
N LEU A 642 23.50 25.93 -26.30
CA LEU A 642 23.09 25.75 -24.91
C LEU A 642 23.96 24.74 -24.17
N LEU A 643 24.52 23.73 -24.86
CA LEU A 643 25.39 22.71 -24.27
C LEU A 643 26.66 23.30 -23.60
N PRO A 644 27.49 24.12 -24.28
CA PRO A 644 28.62 24.79 -23.63
C PRO A 644 28.20 25.69 -22.47
N LYS A 645 27.08 26.41 -22.60
CA LYS A 645 26.55 27.26 -21.55
C LYS A 645 26.16 26.45 -20.30
N MET A 646 25.50 25.31 -20.49
CA MET A 646 25.14 24.39 -19.40
C MET A 646 26.37 23.85 -18.69
N ALA A 647 27.41 23.45 -19.43
CA ALA A 647 28.65 22.96 -18.82
C ALA A 647 29.39 24.04 -18.02
N LYS A 648 29.44 25.27 -18.54
CA LYS A 648 30.02 26.43 -17.83
C LYS A 648 29.29 26.70 -16.52
N LEU A 649 27.96 26.83 -16.56
CA LEU A 649 27.13 27.09 -15.38
C LEU A 649 27.21 25.94 -14.36
N THR A 650 27.25 24.69 -14.83
CA THR A 650 27.45 23.51 -13.95
C THR A 650 28.77 23.60 -13.20
N LYS A 651 29.85 24.05 -13.86
CA LYS A 651 31.17 24.25 -13.23
C LYS A 651 31.16 25.38 -12.20
N GLU A 652 30.45 26.47 -12.46
CA GLU A 652 30.27 27.59 -11.52
C GLU A 652 29.54 27.15 -10.25
N VAL A 653 28.44 26.39 -10.39
CA VAL A 653 27.71 25.81 -9.25
C VAL A 653 28.59 24.81 -8.48
N THR A 654 29.32 23.92 -9.17
CA THR A 654 30.23 22.96 -8.52
C THR A 654 31.30 23.67 -7.68
N ALA A 655 31.85 24.78 -8.17
CA ALA A 655 32.87 25.55 -7.44
C ALA A 655 32.32 26.16 -6.15
N GLN A 656 31.10 26.68 -6.15
CA GLN A 656 30.44 27.20 -4.94
C GLN A 656 30.19 26.10 -3.90
N VAL A 657 29.65 24.96 -4.34
CA VAL A 657 29.39 23.82 -3.45
C VAL A 657 30.69 23.25 -2.86
N LYS A 658 31.81 23.31 -3.62
CA LYS A 658 33.14 22.94 -3.11
C LYS A 658 33.54 23.79 -1.91
N LEU A 659 33.37 25.11 -1.99
CA LEU A 659 33.71 26.04 -0.90
C LEU A 659 32.86 25.75 0.35
N LEU A 660 31.56 25.45 0.18
CA LEU A 660 30.69 25.06 1.29
C LEU A 660 31.15 23.75 1.96
N ALA A 661 31.58 22.77 1.18
CA ALA A 661 32.10 21.50 1.70
C ALA A 661 33.42 21.68 2.47
N GLU A 662 34.31 22.54 1.98
CA GLU A 662 35.59 22.86 2.65
C GLU A 662 35.35 23.63 3.96
N GLY A 663 34.41 24.58 3.99
CA GLY A 663 34.05 25.31 5.19
C GLY A 663 33.38 24.46 6.28
N GLU A 664 32.63 23.40 5.91
CA GLU A 664 32.08 22.42 6.87
C GLU A 664 33.20 21.60 7.54
N ASP A 665 34.18 21.12 6.76
CA ASP A 665 35.35 20.39 7.25
C ASP A 665 36.18 21.24 8.24
N GLU A 666 36.38 22.54 7.96
CA GLU A 666 37.09 23.47 8.85
C GLU A 666 36.35 23.71 10.18
N LYS A 667 35.02 23.92 10.13
CA LYS A 667 34.20 24.08 11.34
C LYS A 667 34.18 22.82 12.21
N LEU A 668 34.14 21.64 11.58
CA LEU A 668 34.19 20.35 12.26
C LEU A 668 35.57 20.08 12.89
N ALA A 669 36.66 20.53 12.26
CA ALA A 669 38.01 20.45 12.82
C ALA A 669 38.18 21.34 14.07
N LEU A 670 37.49 22.48 14.13
CA LEU A 670 37.58 23.46 15.24
C LEU A 670 36.71 23.12 16.46
N THR A 671 35.64 22.34 16.32
CA THR A 671 34.61 22.11 17.36
C THR A 671 34.75 20.79 18.12
N SER A 672 35.95 20.24 18.22
CA SER A 672 36.27 18.88 18.72
C SER A 672 35.83 18.51 20.16
N SER A 673 35.03 19.34 20.85
CA SER A 673 34.59 19.10 22.24
C SER A 673 33.10 19.33 22.56
N PHE A 674 32.19 19.62 21.60
CA PHE A 674 30.75 19.68 21.92
C PHE A 674 29.83 18.97 20.92
N SER A 675 29.10 17.99 21.47
CA SER A 675 27.92 17.30 20.97
C SER A 675 27.91 16.93 19.49
N LYS A 676 28.28 15.66 19.22
CA LYS A 676 27.66 14.88 18.14
C LYS A 676 26.14 15.02 18.31
N TYR A 677 25.53 15.97 17.62
CA TYR A 677 24.09 16.14 17.60
C TYR A 677 23.51 14.76 17.30
N ASP A 678 22.69 14.31 18.25
CA ASP A 678 22.26 12.95 18.53
C ASP A 678 21.61 12.30 17.27
N GLN A 679 22.43 11.88 16.29
CA GLN A 679 22.00 11.23 15.05
C GLN A 679 21.26 9.91 15.32
N ALA A 680 21.36 9.39 16.55
CA ALA A 680 20.62 8.24 17.04
C ALA A 680 19.23 8.56 17.63
N LYS A 681 18.91 9.84 17.93
CA LYS A 681 17.55 10.26 18.34
C LYS A 681 16.65 10.68 17.18
N ALA A 682 17.18 10.71 15.96
CA ALA A 682 16.54 11.28 14.78
C ALA A 682 15.72 10.29 13.94
N LEU A 683 15.06 9.31 14.58
CA LEU A 683 14.21 8.34 13.88
C LEU A 683 12.72 8.68 14.06
N GLY A 684 12.07 9.04 12.95
CA GLY A 684 10.60 9.07 12.85
C GLY A 684 9.94 10.46 12.85
N LYS A 685 10.68 11.56 12.87
CA LYS A 685 10.10 12.90 12.73
C LYS A 685 10.00 13.28 11.25
N THR A 686 8.79 13.60 10.80
CA THR A 686 8.52 14.19 9.47
C THR A 686 9.20 15.54 9.27
N THR A 687 9.71 16.16 10.35
CA THR A 687 10.31 17.51 10.40
C THR A 687 11.84 17.54 10.38
N ILE A 688 12.51 16.41 10.11
CA ILE A 688 14.00 16.36 10.12
C ILE A 688 14.59 17.27 9.05
N ASP A 689 14.05 17.21 7.83
CA ASP A 689 14.55 18.04 6.73
C ASP A 689 14.36 19.53 7.04
N VAL A 690 13.20 19.91 7.61
CA VAL A 690 12.91 21.29 8.04
C VAL A 690 13.93 21.80 9.06
N ALA A 691 14.28 20.98 10.07
CA ALA A 691 15.27 21.35 11.07
C ALA A 691 16.70 21.48 10.49
N ARG A 692 17.04 20.67 9.47
CA ARG A 692 18.34 20.77 8.77
C ARG A 692 18.44 22.03 7.91
N ILE A 693 17.37 22.35 7.19
CA ILE A 693 17.28 23.56 6.38
C ILE A 693 17.41 24.80 7.26
N ALA A 694 16.70 24.82 8.40
CA ALA A 694 16.84 25.89 9.40
C ALA A 694 18.26 26.01 9.98
N ALA A 695 19.04 24.92 9.97
CA ALA A 695 20.44 24.90 10.37
C ALA A 695 21.42 25.23 9.22
N GLY A 696 20.92 25.58 8.03
CA GLY A 696 21.74 25.88 6.86
C GLY A 696 22.37 24.66 6.19
N LEU A 697 21.88 23.45 6.47
CA LEU A 697 22.39 22.19 5.91
C LEU A 697 21.57 21.74 4.69
N PRO A 698 22.14 20.93 3.78
CA PRO A 698 21.37 20.36 2.67
C PRO A 698 20.23 19.43 3.12
N CYS A 699 19.13 19.48 2.38
CA CYS A 699 17.93 18.67 2.57
C CYS A 699 18.14 17.20 2.14
N GLY A 700 17.36 16.28 2.70
CA GLY A 700 17.37 14.87 2.29
C GLY A 700 18.50 14.06 2.93
N SER A 701 19.03 14.52 4.06
CA SER A 701 20.18 13.97 4.79
C SER A 701 21.54 14.05 4.04
N GLU A 702 21.59 14.70 2.87
CA GLU A 702 22.83 14.95 2.12
C GLU A 702 23.77 15.88 2.92
N SER A 703 25.09 15.61 2.93
CA SER A 703 26.12 16.53 3.46
C SER A 703 26.70 17.38 2.34
N PHE A 704 27.39 18.48 2.66
CA PHE A 704 28.02 19.30 1.61
C PHE A 704 29.06 18.53 0.81
N LEU A 705 29.78 17.58 1.44
CA LEU A 705 30.68 16.67 0.75
C LEU A 705 29.96 15.81 -0.32
N LEU A 706 28.78 15.27 0.01
CA LEU A 706 28.00 14.45 -0.93
C LEU A 706 27.37 15.29 -2.04
N MET A 707 26.90 16.50 -1.70
CA MET A 707 26.40 17.47 -2.66
C MET A 707 27.50 17.89 -3.65
N PHE A 708 28.71 18.18 -3.17
CA PHE A 708 29.87 18.48 -4.00
C PHE A 708 30.22 17.29 -4.90
N ALA A 709 30.25 16.08 -4.35
CA ALA A 709 30.56 14.89 -5.14
C ALA A 709 29.52 14.62 -6.25
N ARG A 710 28.25 14.96 -6.02
CA ARG A 710 27.17 14.92 -7.02
C ARG A 710 27.43 15.94 -8.13
N TRP A 711 27.62 17.22 -7.81
CA TRP A 711 27.85 18.28 -8.80
C TRP A 711 29.15 18.07 -9.59
N ARG A 712 30.25 17.70 -8.91
CA ARG A 712 31.53 17.37 -9.57
C ARG A 712 31.43 16.18 -10.52
N LYS A 713 30.56 15.21 -10.21
CA LYS A 713 30.32 14.10 -11.12
C LYS A 713 29.56 14.57 -12.36
N LEU A 714 28.51 15.38 -12.20
CA LEU A 714 27.76 15.94 -13.32
C LEU A 714 28.66 16.79 -14.22
N GLU A 715 29.51 17.64 -13.64
CA GLU A 715 30.50 18.43 -14.37
C GLU A 715 31.39 17.55 -15.26
N ARG A 716 31.97 16.47 -14.69
CA ARG A 716 32.86 15.54 -15.41
C ARG A 716 32.16 14.67 -16.44
N ASP A 717 30.96 14.18 -16.11
CA ASP A 717 30.22 13.25 -16.97
C ASP A 717 29.56 14.01 -18.14
N LEU A 718 29.13 15.26 -17.93
CA LEU A 718 28.48 16.09 -18.96
C LEU A 718 29.43 16.48 -20.10
N TYR A 719 30.65 16.90 -19.77
CA TYR A 719 31.63 17.37 -20.75
C TYR A 719 32.99 16.72 -20.55
N ASN A 720 33.42 15.94 -21.55
CA ASN A 720 34.73 15.30 -21.53
C ASN A 720 35.79 16.24 -22.12
N GLU A 721 36.49 16.97 -21.25
CA GLU A 721 37.56 17.92 -21.66
C GLU A 721 38.65 17.26 -22.53
N ARG A 722 38.97 15.97 -22.31
CA ARG A 722 40.02 15.27 -23.08
C ARG A 722 39.60 14.92 -24.50
N LYS A 723 38.29 14.72 -24.73
CA LYS A 723 37.73 14.31 -26.02
C LYS A 723 36.94 15.43 -26.72
N ASP A 724 36.84 16.60 -26.09
CA ASP A 724 36.00 17.72 -26.53
C ASP A 724 34.59 17.26 -26.95
N ARG A 725 33.94 16.48 -26.08
CA ARG A 725 32.66 15.84 -26.39
C ARG A 725 31.68 15.95 -25.23
N PHE A 726 30.47 16.38 -25.55
CA PHE A 726 29.32 16.39 -24.63
C PHE A 726 28.62 15.03 -24.59
N ASP A 727 28.25 14.61 -23.39
CA ASP A 727 27.35 13.48 -23.15
C ASP A 727 25.94 13.99 -22.85
N ILE A 728 25.08 14.01 -23.88
CA ILE A 728 23.70 14.49 -23.76
C ILE A 728 22.85 13.64 -22.82
N THR A 729 23.28 12.40 -22.52
CA THR A 729 22.54 11.52 -21.59
C THR A 729 22.58 12.02 -20.16
N GLN A 730 23.46 13.00 -19.86
CA GLN A 730 23.55 13.66 -18.56
C GLN A 730 22.63 14.88 -18.44
N ILE A 731 22.00 15.36 -19.53
CA ILE A 731 21.06 16.50 -19.50
C ILE A 731 19.91 16.26 -18.50
N PRO A 732 19.22 15.09 -18.49
CA PRO A 732 18.19 14.83 -17.49
C PRO A 732 18.73 14.82 -16.06
N ASP A 733 19.93 14.27 -15.83
CA ASP A 733 20.56 14.21 -14.50
C ASP A 733 20.93 15.62 -13.97
N VAL A 734 21.38 16.53 -14.85
CA VAL A 734 21.64 17.94 -14.53
C VAL A 734 20.33 18.67 -14.24
N TYR A 735 19.32 18.50 -15.10
CA TYR A 735 18.00 19.10 -14.91
C TYR A 735 17.38 18.69 -13.57
N ASP A 736 17.34 17.39 -13.27
CA ASP A 736 16.81 16.84 -12.02
C ASP A 736 17.55 17.39 -10.80
N SER A 737 18.87 17.56 -10.90
CA SER A 737 19.70 18.09 -9.81
C SER A 737 19.44 19.58 -9.58
N CYS A 738 19.28 20.36 -10.65
CA CYS A 738 18.90 21.77 -10.57
C CYS A 738 17.52 21.94 -9.92
N LYS A 739 16.54 21.16 -10.41
CA LYS A 739 15.15 21.19 -9.91
C LYS A 739 15.11 20.84 -8.42
N TYR A 740 15.82 19.79 -8.02
CA TYR A 740 15.91 19.39 -6.62
C TYR A 740 16.56 20.47 -5.75
N ASP A 741 17.68 21.05 -6.17
CA ASP A 741 18.39 22.05 -5.38
C ASP A 741 17.63 23.39 -5.32
N LEU A 742 16.91 23.80 -6.37
CA LEU A 742 16.02 24.96 -6.34
C LEU A 742 14.81 24.76 -5.43
N LEU A 743 14.25 23.54 -5.38
CA LEU A 743 13.08 23.26 -4.55
C LEU A 743 13.44 22.98 -3.09
N HIS A 744 14.54 22.27 -2.84
CA HIS A 744 14.89 21.77 -1.51
C HIS A 744 16.07 22.46 -0.85
N ASN A 745 16.92 23.12 -1.63
CA ASN A 745 18.14 23.75 -1.15
C ASN A 745 18.21 25.23 -1.54
N ALA A 746 17.06 25.88 -1.78
CA ALA A 746 16.98 27.31 -2.11
C ALA A 746 17.67 28.21 -1.06
N HIS A 747 17.69 27.78 0.21
CA HIS A 747 18.35 28.49 1.31
C HIS A 747 19.87 28.58 1.19
N LEU A 748 20.49 27.80 0.28
CA LEU A 748 21.93 27.87 0.02
C LEU A 748 22.32 29.03 -0.91
N ASP A 749 21.34 29.63 -1.61
CA ASP A 749 21.52 30.81 -2.47
C ASP A 749 22.68 30.68 -3.47
N LEU A 750 22.69 29.56 -4.22
CA LEU A 750 23.74 29.26 -5.20
C LEU A 750 23.59 30.14 -6.44
N GLU A 751 24.56 31.04 -6.66
CA GLU A 751 24.57 31.95 -7.81
C GLU A 751 24.60 31.17 -9.13
N GLY A 752 23.80 31.59 -10.11
CA GLY A 752 23.73 30.95 -11.43
C GLY A 752 22.90 29.66 -11.49
N LEU A 753 22.42 29.11 -10.36
CA LEU A 753 21.58 27.91 -10.34
C LEU A 753 20.26 28.09 -11.09
N GLU A 754 19.60 29.25 -10.93
CA GLU A 754 18.36 29.55 -11.68
C GLU A 754 18.60 29.62 -13.20
N GLU A 755 19.72 30.21 -13.61
CA GLU A 755 20.09 30.29 -15.03
C GLU A 755 20.43 28.90 -15.58
N LEU A 756 21.16 28.09 -14.80
CA LEU A 756 21.46 26.71 -15.13
C LEU A 756 20.18 25.90 -15.30
N PHE A 757 19.22 26.05 -14.38
CA PHE A 757 17.92 25.39 -14.47
C PHE A 757 17.19 25.75 -15.76
N LYS A 758 17.10 27.04 -16.13
CA LYS A 758 16.44 27.47 -17.38
C LYS A 758 17.08 26.84 -18.62
N VAL A 759 18.41 26.80 -18.67
CA VAL A 759 19.15 26.16 -19.77
C VAL A 759 18.93 24.66 -19.80
N ALA A 760 19.06 23.99 -18.65
CA ALA A 760 18.88 22.55 -18.51
C ALA A 760 17.45 22.13 -18.85
N GLN A 761 16.44 22.87 -18.39
CA GLN A 761 15.02 22.65 -18.70
C GLN A 761 14.77 22.72 -20.21
N THR A 762 15.26 23.76 -20.87
CA THR A 762 15.07 23.95 -22.32
C THR A 762 15.65 22.78 -23.14
N LEU A 763 16.78 22.21 -22.70
CA LEU A 763 17.36 21.02 -23.30
C LEU A 763 16.60 19.74 -22.92
N ALA A 764 16.23 19.59 -21.64
CA ALA A 764 15.53 18.42 -21.10
C ALA A 764 14.14 18.23 -21.72
N ASP A 765 13.39 19.31 -21.94
CA ASP A 765 12.07 19.34 -22.61
C ASP A 765 12.11 18.61 -23.96
N GLY A 766 13.22 18.73 -24.70
CA GLY A 766 13.42 18.05 -25.98
C GLY A 766 14.11 16.70 -25.85
N VAL A 767 15.02 16.52 -24.89
CA VAL A 767 15.81 15.29 -24.77
C VAL A 767 15.01 14.15 -24.13
N ILE A 768 14.34 14.41 -23.01
CA ILE A 768 13.67 13.37 -22.21
C ILE A 768 12.59 12.63 -23.02
N PRO A 769 11.64 13.31 -23.70
CA PRO A 769 10.60 12.61 -24.45
C PRO A 769 11.15 11.84 -25.66
N ASN A 770 12.29 12.27 -26.22
CA ASN A 770 12.91 11.66 -27.39
C ASN A 770 13.85 10.49 -27.03
N GLU A 771 14.22 10.31 -25.76
CA GLU A 771 14.87 9.08 -25.29
C GLU A 771 13.99 7.83 -25.47
N TYR A 772 12.66 8.02 -25.47
CA TYR A 772 11.66 6.97 -25.69
C TYR A 772 11.20 6.87 -27.15
N GLY A 773 12.02 7.38 -28.08
CA GLY A 773 11.80 7.37 -29.53
C GLY A 773 11.77 8.78 -30.10
N ILE A 774 12.45 9.01 -31.22
CA ILE A 774 12.62 10.36 -31.81
C ILE A 774 11.46 10.79 -32.72
N ASN A 775 10.64 9.83 -33.15
CA ASN A 775 9.46 10.05 -34.00
C ASN A 775 8.31 9.08 -33.62
N PRO A 776 7.08 9.32 -34.07
CA PRO A 776 5.90 8.54 -33.68
C PRO A 776 6.04 7.03 -33.86
N LYS A 777 6.60 6.56 -34.98
CA LYS A 777 6.80 5.12 -35.24
C LYS A 777 7.78 4.49 -34.23
N GLN A 778 8.89 5.15 -33.97
CA GLN A 778 9.86 4.67 -32.97
C GLN A 778 9.28 4.74 -31.55
N LYS A 779 8.52 5.80 -31.22
CA LYS A 779 7.83 5.96 -29.94
C LYS A 779 6.82 4.84 -29.70
N LEU A 780 6.04 4.46 -30.72
CA LEU A 780 5.12 3.32 -30.65
C LEU A 780 5.88 2.01 -30.42
N LYS A 781 6.95 1.74 -31.19
CA LYS A 781 7.74 0.50 -31.07
C LYS A 781 8.41 0.33 -29.70
N ILE A 782 8.99 1.40 -29.15
CA ILE A 782 9.59 1.37 -27.81
C ILE A 782 8.48 1.22 -26.75
N GLY A 783 7.41 2.00 -26.89
CA GLY A 783 6.28 1.97 -25.96
C GLY A 783 5.60 0.61 -25.89
N SER A 784 5.39 -0.04 -27.04
CA SER A 784 4.74 -1.35 -27.13
C SER A 784 5.56 -2.47 -26.50
N LYS A 785 6.89 -2.34 -26.43
CA LYS A 785 7.75 -3.31 -25.74
C LYS A 785 7.71 -3.13 -24.23
N ILE A 786 7.88 -1.89 -23.74
CA ILE A 786 7.90 -1.59 -22.30
C ILE A 786 6.52 -1.80 -21.67
N ALA A 787 5.45 -1.34 -22.31
CA ALA A 787 4.10 -1.39 -21.75
C ALA A 787 3.35 -2.72 -22.04
N ARG A 788 3.96 -3.68 -22.76
CA ARG A 788 3.29 -4.89 -23.27
C ARG A 788 2.49 -5.65 -22.21
N ARG A 789 3.15 -5.96 -21.10
CA ARG A 789 2.56 -6.73 -19.97
C ARG A 789 1.48 -5.93 -19.24
N LEU A 790 1.75 -4.64 -18.98
CA LEU A 790 0.79 -3.75 -18.34
C LEU A 790 -0.48 -3.60 -19.18
N LEU A 791 -0.36 -3.39 -20.50
CA LEU A 791 -1.49 -3.32 -21.42
C LEU A 791 -2.31 -4.61 -21.43
N GLY A 792 -1.66 -5.78 -21.45
CA GLY A 792 -2.34 -7.07 -21.31
C GLY A 792 -3.15 -7.16 -20.01
N LYS A 793 -2.55 -6.74 -18.89
CA LYS A 793 -3.23 -6.75 -17.58
C LYS A 793 -4.43 -5.79 -17.54
N ILE A 794 -4.29 -4.60 -18.11
CA ILE A 794 -5.37 -3.61 -18.23
C ILE A 794 -6.55 -4.20 -19.01
N LEU A 795 -6.29 -4.84 -20.17
CA LEU A 795 -7.34 -5.48 -20.96
C LEU A 795 -8.04 -6.61 -20.18
N ILE A 796 -7.28 -7.45 -19.46
CA ILE A 796 -7.85 -8.50 -18.60
C ILE A 796 -8.74 -7.89 -17.51
N ASP A 797 -8.28 -6.85 -16.80
CA ASP A 797 -9.10 -6.25 -15.74
C ASP A 797 -10.38 -5.59 -16.27
N LEU A 798 -10.35 -4.99 -17.47
CA LEU A 798 -11.54 -4.45 -18.13
C LEU A 798 -12.51 -5.57 -18.55
N ARG A 799 -12.00 -6.64 -19.17
CA ARG A 799 -12.82 -7.81 -19.59
C ARG A 799 -13.49 -8.49 -18.41
N ASN A 800 -12.73 -8.81 -17.36
CA ASN A 800 -13.31 -9.42 -16.15
C ASN A 800 -14.42 -8.53 -15.55
N THR A 801 -14.27 -7.21 -15.61
CA THR A 801 -15.30 -6.29 -15.12
C THR A 801 -16.56 -6.32 -16.01
N ARG A 802 -16.39 -6.44 -17.33
CA ARG A 802 -17.51 -6.61 -18.27
C ARG A 802 -18.25 -7.92 -18.02
N GLU A 803 -17.52 -9.02 -17.90
CA GLU A 803 -18.07 -10.36 -17.64
C GLU A 803 -18.83 -10.41 -16.31
N GLU A 804 -18.26 -9.87 -15.23
CA GLU A 804 -18.94 -9.73 -13.94
C GLU A 804 -20.24 -8.91 -14.06
N ALA A 805 -20.20 -7.78 -14.78
CA ALA A 805 -21.37 -6.92 -14.97
C ALA A 805 -22.51 -7.62 -15.73
N ILE A 806 -22.17 -8.42 -16.76
CA ILE A 806 -23.11 -9.23 -17.54
C ILE A 806 -23.70 -10.35 -16.69
N SER A 807 -22.85 -11.14 -16.01
CA SER A 807 -23.27 -12.22 -15.11
C SER A 807 -24.25 -11.74 -14.02
N VAL A 808 -24.03 -10.54 -13.47
CA VAL A 808 -24.95 -9.95 -12.48
C VAL A 808 -26.26 -9.45 -13.10
N ALA A 809 -26.29 -9.12 -14.40
CA ALA A 809 -27.51 -8.66 -15.09
C ALA A 809 -28.44 -9.80 -15.54
N GLU A 810 -27.89 -10.92 -16.02
CA GLU A 810 -28.66 -12.07 -16.54
C GLU A 810 -29.74 -12.63 -15.59
N PRO A 811 -29.54 -12.77 -14.27
CA PRO A 811 -30.57 -13.33 -13.38
C PRO A 811 -31.79 -12.42 -13.19
N LYS A 812 -31.76 -11.16 -13.66
CA LYS A 812 -32.93 -10.26 -13.60
C LYS A 812 -33.88 -10.42 -14.79
N PHE A 813 -33.42 -10.93 -15.93
CA PHE A 813 -34.26 -11.08 -17.13
C PHE A 813 -35.20 -12.29 -17.07
N ILE A 814 -34.84 -13.34 -16.32
CA ILE A 814 -35.67 -14.56 -16.22
C ILE A 814 -36.87 -14.38 -15.28
N GLU A 815 -36.78 -13.48 -14.28
CA GLU A 815 -37.89 -13.22 -13.35
C GLU A 815 -38.97 -12.28 -13.93
N ASP A 816 -38.60 -11.36 -14.83
CA ASP A 816 -39.54 -10.37 -15.39
C ASP A 816 -40.40 -10.90 -16.55
N GLU A 817 -39.97 -11.95 -17.28
CA GLU A 817 -40.81 -12.60 -18.32
C GLU A 817 -41.81 -13.62 -17.76
N ALA A 818 -41.71 -14.01 -16.48
CA ALA A 818 -42.60 -15.00 -15.86
C ALA A 818 -43.96 -14.45 -15.39
N ILE A 819 -44.23 -13.15 -15.56
CA ILE A 819 -45.45 -12.49 -15.02
C ILE A 819 -46.60 -12.39 -16.04
N PHE A 820 -46.42 -12.76 -17.30
CA PHE A 820 -47.51 -12.81 -18.27
C PHE A 820 -47.52 -14.13 -19.04
N LEU A 821 -48.32 -15.10 -18.58
CA LEU A 821 -49.20 -15.97 -19.39
C LEU A 821 -50.02 -16.91 -18.46
N PRO A 822 -51.33 -17.14 -18.73
CA PRO A 822 -52.20 -17.89 -17.84
C PRO A 822 -52.12 -19.42 -18.05
N THR A 823 -52.38 -20.12 -16.96
CA THR A 823 -52.45 -21.57 -16.73
C THR A 823 -53.11 -22.40 -17.83
N LYS A 824 -52.52 -23.56 -18.17
CA LYS A 824 -53.26 -24.80 -18.51
C LYS A 824 -52.39 -26.05 -18.38
N GLU A 825 -52.97 -27.06 -17.74
CA GLU A 825 -52.46 -28.41 -17.46
C GLU A 825 -52.31 -29.26 -18.74
N ALA A 826 -51.35 -30.20 -18.75
CA ALA A 826 -51.54 -31.63 -19.07
C ALA A 826 -50.19 -32.37 -19.27
N GLU A 827 -50.22 -33.66 -18.91
CA GLU A 827 -49.14 -34.63 -18.82
C GLU A 827 -48.59 -35.16 -20.18
N HIS A 828 -47.57 -36.03 -20.04
CA HIS A 828 -47.13 -37.14 -20.93
C HIS A 828 -45.95 -36.94 -21.90
N GLN A 829 -44.83 -37.55 -21.48
CA GLN A 829 -43.95 -38.48 -22.22
C GLN A 829 -43.73 -38.30 -23.73
N GLN A 830 -42.47 -38.20 -24.15
CA GLN A 830 -41.85 -39.21 -25.04
C GLN A 830 -40.30 -39.08 -25.13
N LYS A 831 -39.64 -40.20 -24.81
CA LYS A 831 -38.23 -40.55 -25.05
C LYS A 831 -37.96 -40.80 -26.55
N ILE A 832 -36.67 -41.08 -26.89
CA ILE A 832 -36.11 -41.98 -27.96
C ILE A 832 -35.27 -41.16 -29.00
N HIS A 833 -34.04 -41.48 -29.44
CA HIS A 833 -33.13 -42.67 -29.45
C HIS A 833 -31.69 -42.22 -29.86
N VAL A 834 -30.58 -42.75 -29.29
CA VAL A 834 -29.64 -43.78 -29.86
C VAL A 834 -28.56 -43.22 -30.81
N ARG A 835 -27.25 -43.54 -30.68
CA ARG A 835 -26.66 -44.89 -30.74
C ARG A 835 -25.20 -44.96 -30.22
N ASN A 836 -24.93 -46.01 -29.43
CA ASN A 836 -23.60 -46.59 -29.18
C ASN A 836 -23.22 -47.55 -30.32
N GLU A 837 -21.92 -47.72 -30.60
CA GLU A 837 -21.37 -49.01 -31.04
C GLU A 837 -20.12 -49.40 -30.24
N ASP A 838 -20.08 -50.71 -29.95
CA ASP A 838 -19.25 -51.47 -29.00
C ASP A 838 -17.87 -51.90 -29.53
N GLY A 839 -16.97 -52.32 -28.62
CA GLY A 839 -15.65 -52.86 -29.00
C GLY A 839 -14.76 -53.67 -28.03
N ARG A 840 -15.29 -54.32 -26.97
CA ARG A 840 -14.76 -55.54 -26.26
C ARG A 840 -13.38 -55.60 -25.52
N ARG A 841 -13.51 -56.03 -24.22
CA ARG A 841 -12.72 -57.00 -23.38
C ARG A 841 -11.26 -56.62 -22.96
N SER A 842 -10.72 -56.83 -21.75
CA SER A 842 -11.05 -57.67 -20.58
C SER A 842 -10.19 -57.30 -19.32
N SER A 843 -10.77 -57.55 -18.13
CA SER A 843 -10.20 -58.02 -16.83
C SER A 843 -9.26 -57.19 -15.94
N SER A 844 -9.74 -57.01 -14.67
CA SER A 844 -9.05 -56.98 -13.35
C SER A 844 -8.02 -55.87 -13.11
N THR A 845 -7.97 -55.10 -12.02
CA THR A 845 -8.37 -55.26 -10.61
C THR A 845 -8.48 -53.85 -9.99
N SER A 846 -9.19 -53.77 -8.87
CA SER A 846 -9.59 -52.59 -8.11
C SER A 846 -8.48 -51.61 -7.67
N GLU A 847 -8.62 -50.35 -8.07
CA GLU A 847 -8.21 -49.17 -7.29
C GLU A 847 -9.36 -48.16 -7.36
N LYS A 848 -9.91 -47.75 -6.20
CA LYS A 848 -10.87 -46.64 -6.10
C LYS A 848 -10.08 -45.38 -5.77
N SER A 849 -9.68 -44.64 -6.79
CA SER A 849 -9.65 -43.18 -6.74
C SER A 849 -11.09 -42.68 -6.93
N LEU A 850 -11.55 -41.79 -6.05
CA LEU A 850 -12.74 -40.98 -6.32
C LEU A 850 -12.32 -39.53 -6.17
N ASP A 851 -12.41 -38.86 -7.30
CA ASP A 851 -12.18 -37.45 -7.55
C ASP A 851 -13.11 -36.59 -6.69
N GLN A 852 -12.53 -35.57 -6.05
CA GLN A 852 -13.23 -34.37 -5.61
C GLN A 852 -12.90 -33.30 -6.65
N GLU A 853 -13.71 -33.20 -7.69
CA GLU A 853 -13.75 -32.04 -8.57
C GLU A 853 -15.02 -31.23 -8.28
N ASP A 854 -14.80 -29.92 -8.16
CA ASP A 854 -15.70 -28.81 -8.45
C ASP A 854 -16.91 -28.56 -7.53
N GLU A 855 -16.62 -27.93 -6.37
CA GLU A 855 -17.63 -27.21 -5.58
C GLU A 855 -17.26 -25.73 -5.33
N ASP A 856 -16.39 -25.12 -6.15
CA ASP A 856 -15.92 -23.73 -5.97
C ASP A 856 -16.75 -22.65 -6.71
N ASP A 857 -17.75 -23.00 -7.53
CA ASP A 857 -18.49 -22.04 -8.37
C ASP A 857 -19.78 -21.44 -7.76
N ARG A 858 -19.92 -21.44 -6.42
CA ARG A 858 -20.97 -20.62 -5.77
C ARG A 858 -20.43 -19.23 -5.46
N GLU A 859 -20.39 -18.39 -6.49
CA GLU A 859 -20.12 -16.96 -6.39
C GLU A 859 -21.08 -16.33 -5.36
N THR A 860 -20.55 -15.93 -4.20
CA THR A 860 -21.32 -15.37 -3.09
C THR A 860 -21.76 -13.94 -3.45
N LYS A 861 -23.01 -13.77 -3.90
CA LYS A 861 -23.60 -12.46 -4.23
C LYS A 861 -23.60 -11.52 -3.01
N TYR A 862 -22.68 -10.56 -2.99
CA TYR A 862 -22.60 -9.50 -1.99
C TYR A 862 -23.71 -8.45 -2.18
N ARG A 863 -24.49 -8.17 -1.14
CA ARG A 863 -25.56 -7.14 -1.17
C ARG A 863 -25.23 -5.96 -0.27
N LEU A 864 -25.05 -4.77 -0.82
CA LEU A 864 -25.12 -3.53 -0.03
C LEU A 864 -26.51 -2.94 -0.04
N ASP A 865 -26.85 -2.24 1.05
CA ASP A 865 -28.03 -1.38 1.09
C ASP A 865 -27.85 -0.21 0.09
N PRO A 866 -28.69 -0.10 -0.96
CA PRO A 866 -28.60 0.95 -1.98
C PRO A 866 -28.68 2.36 -1.41
N LYS A 867 -29.31 2.53 -0.23
CA LYS A 867 -29.62 3.82 0.40
C LYS A 867 -28.40 4.61 0.89
N TYR A 868 -27.25 3.95 1.09
CA TYR A 868 -26.06 4.59 1.67
C TYR A 868 -25.06 5.14 0.65
N ALA A 869 -25.28 4.92 -0.65
CA ALA A 869 -24.22 5.10 -1.64
C ALA A 869 -24.68 5.65 -3.00
N ASN A 870 -25.94 6.09 -3.14
CA ASN A 870 -26.48 6.60 -4.41
C ASN A 870 -26.19 5.68 -5.62
N VAL A 871 -26.18 4.36 -5.41
CA VAL A 871 -25.99 3.39 -6.50
C VAL A 871 -27.35 2.91 -6.97
N ARG A 872 -27.60 3.09 -8.26
CA ARG A 872 -28.86 2.77 -8.93
C ARG A 872 -29.14 1.28 -8.96
N THR A 873 -28.10 0.45 -9.00
CA THR A 873 -28.21 -1.00 -9.18
C THR A 873 -27.65 -1.76 -7.97
N PRO A 874 -28.49 -2.39 -7.14
CA PRO A 874 -28.03 -3.29 -6.09
C PRO A 874 -27.23 -4.46 -6.70
N GLU A 875 -26.23 -4.99 -5.97
CA GLU A 875 -25.39 -6.18 -6.31
C GLU A 875 -24.10 -5.94 -7.12
N ARG A 876 -23.71 -4.68 -7.40
CA ARG A 876 -22.55 -4.40 -8.26
C ARG A 876 -21.41 -3.64 -7.57
N HIS A 877 -20.16 -3.98 -7.89
CA HIS A 877 -18.93 -3.44 -7.29
C HIS A 877 -18.16 -2.55 -8.26
N VAL A 878 -17.34 -1.64 -7.74
CA VAL A 878 -16.36 -0.88 -8.53
C VAL A 878 -15.00 -1.53 -8.37
N ARG A 879 -14.41 -1.99 -9.48
CA ARG A 879 -13.07 -2.58 -9.50
C ARG A 879 -12.03 -1.48 -9.67
N THR A 880 -11.13 -1.35 -8.71
CA THR A 880 -10.05 -0.35 -8.75
C THR A 880 -8.68 -1.04 -8.85
N ARG A 881 -7.88 -0.64 -9.83
CA ARG A 881 -6.52 -1.14 -10.07
C ARG A 881 -5.56 0.03 -10.17
N LEU A 882 -4.61 0.10 -9.26
CA LEU A 882 -3.62 1.16 -9.20
C LEU A 882 -2.22 0.59 -9.47
N TYR A 883 -1.51 1.15 -10.44
CA TYR A 883 -0.18 0.71 -10.84
C TYR A 883 0.82 1.85 -10.63
N PHE A 884 1.72 1.69 -9.65
CA PHE A 884 2.77 2.65 -9.38
C PHE A 884 4.06 2.27 -10.11
N THR A 885 4.64 3.24 -10.82
CA THR A 885 5.76 2.98 -11.73
C THR A 885 6.76 4.15 -11.81
N SER A 886 7.80 3.95 -12.62
CA SER A 886 8.78 4.96 -13.02
C SER A 886 8.27 5.81 -14.20
N GLU A 887 8.98 6.91 -14.47
CA GLU A 887 8.70 7.79 -15.61
C GLU A 887 8.62 7.05 -16.96
N SER A 888 9.50 6.07 -17.18
CA SER A 888 9.59 5.36 -18.45
C SER A 888 8.30 4.67 -18.85
N HIS A 889 7.53 4.14 -17.89
CA HIS A 889 6.26 3.48 -18.18
C HIS A 889 5.15 4.48 -18.51
N ILE A 890 5.16 5.68 -17.92
CA ILE A 890 4.18 6.73 -18.26
C ILE A 890 4.39 7.20 -19.69
N HIS A 891 5.63 7.51 -20.10
CA HIS A 891 5.95 7.86 -21.49
C HIS A 891 5.59 6.72 -22.45
N SER A 892 5.95 5.48 -22.10
CA SER A 892 5.70 4.31 -22.95
C SER A 892 4.21 4.06 -23.17
N LEU A 893 3.40 4.08 -22.11
CA LEU A 893 1.95 3.90 -22.19
C LEU A 893 1.30 5.05 -22.97
N MET A 894 1.69 6.30 -22.68
CA MET A 894 1.18 7.47 -23.40
C MET A 894 1.53 7.42 -24.90
N ASN A 895 2.75 6.99 -25.26
CA ASN A 895 3.15 6.83 -26.66
C ASN A 895 2.32 5.78 -27.39
N VAL A 896 1.98 4.66 -26.75
CA VAL A 896 1.06 3.66 -27.35
C VAL A 896 -0.32 4.27 -27.55
N LEU A 897 -0.89 4.94 -26.54
CA LEU A 897 -2.21 5.56 -26.65
C LEU A 897 -2.28 6.63 -27.76
N ARG A 898 -1.22 7.44 -27.91
CA ARG A 898 -1.15 8.49 -28.94
C ARG A 898 -1.01 7.96 -30.36
N TYR A 899 -0.25 6.88 -30.54
CA TYR A 899 0.25 6.48 -31.86
C TYR A 899 -0.17 5.08 -32.30
N CYS A 900 -0.99 4.36 -31.53
CA CYS A 900 -1.47 3.02 -31.87
C CYS A 900 -2.04 2.92 -33.28
N ASN A 901 -2.77 3.94 -33.75
CA ASN A 901 -3.38 4.01 -35.08
C ASN A 901 -2.34 4.08 -36.24
N LEU A 902 -1.05 4.26 -35.95
CA LEU A 902 0.01 4.26 -36.97
C LEU A 902 0.53 2.85 -37.30
N ASP A 903 0.06 1.82 -36.60
CA ASP A 903 0.40 0.43 -36.89
C ASP A 903 -0.30 -0.07 -38.16
N GLU A 904 0.37 -0.94 -38.91
CA GLU A 904 -0.14 -1.46 -40.18
C GLU A 904 -1.45 -2.25 -40.00
N CYS A 905 -1.66 -2.87 -38.84
CA CYS A 905 -2.87 -3.64 -38.54
C CYS A 905 -4.10 -2.76 -38.27
N LEU A 906 -3.91 -1.45 -38.09
CA LEU A 906 -4.96 -0.48 -37.72
C LEU A 906 -5.11 0.63 -38.78
N GLN A 907 -4.69 0.35 -40.03
CA GLN A 907 -4.83 1.29 -41.13
C GLN A 907 -6.29 1.75 -41.32
N GLY A 908 -6.49 3.07 -41.33
CA GLY A 908 -7.80 3.69 -41.49
C GLY A 908 -8.57 3.92 -40.18
N GLU A 909 -8.06 3.47 -39.04
CA GLU A 909 -8.64 3.79 -37.73
C GLU A 909 -8.23 5.18 -37.24
N ASP A 910 -9.17 5.87 -36.59
CA ASP A 910 -8.90 7.15 -35.92
C ASP A 910 -8.04 6.94 -34.66
N SER A 911 -7.27 7.96 -34.28
CA SER A 911 -6.52 7.95 -33.02
C SER A 911 -7.44 7.82 -31.81
N LEU A 912 -6.97 7.12 -30.77
CA LEU A 912 -7.63 7.07 -29.46
C LEU A 912 -7.62 8.43 -28.74
N VAL A 913 -6.69 9.32 -29.11
CA VAL A 913 -6.51 10.64 -28.52
C VAL A 913 -6.95 11.69 -29.53
N CYS A 914 -7.83 12.60 -29.11
CA CYS A 914 -8.32 13.64 -30.01
C CYS A 914 -7.23 14.65 -30.38
N GLN A 915 -7.41 15.33 -31.51
CA GLN A 915 -6.42 16.29 -32.03
C GLN A 915 -6.07 17.38 -31.01
N SER A 916 -7.08 17.97 -30.35
CA SER A 916 -6.85 18.99 -29.33
C SER A 916 -6.02 18.48 -28.14
N ALA A 917 -6.17 17.19 -27.78
CA ALA A 917 -5.38 16.56 -26.73
C ALA A 917 -3.97 16.24 -27.21
N LEU A 918 -3.77 15.85 -28.47
CA LEU A 918 -2.44 15.69 -29.07
C LEU A 918 -1.66 17.01 -29.07
N ASP A 919 -2.31 18.13 -29.41
CA ASP A 919 -1.72 19.47 -29.35
C ASP A 919 -1.32 19.84 -27.91
N ARG A 920 -2.20 19.59 -26.93
CA ARG A 920 -1.89 19.82 -25.51
C ARG A 920 -0.73 18.94 -25.03
N LEU A 921 -0.75 17.65 -25.36
CA LEU A 921 0.32 16.70 -25.03
C LEU A 921 1.65 17.06 -25.71
N HIS A 922 1.63 17.68 -26.89
CA HIS A 922 2.84 18.20 -27.52
C HIS A 922 3.39 19.44 -26.80
N ARG A 923 2.51 20.31 -26.28
CA ARG A 923 2.89 21.43 -25.39
C ARG A 923 3.26 20.96 -23.98
N THR A 924 3.01 19.69 -23.65
CA THR A 924 3.46 19.07 -22.41
C THR A 924 4.93 18.77 -22.47
N LYS A 925 5.69 19.62 -21.79
CA LYS A 925 7.15 19.61 -21.76
C LYS A 925 7.69 18.55 -20.81
N GLU A 926 7.07 18.39 -19.65
CA GLU A 926 7.47 17.42 -18.63
C GLU A 926 6.26 16.58 -18.16
N LEU A 927 6.50 15.29 -17.93
CA LEU A 927 5.58 14.38 -17.24
C LEU A 927 6.08 14.19 -15.81
N ASP A 928 5.90 15.19 -14.95
CA ASP A 928 6.57 15.30 -13.65
C ASP A 928 6.08 14.26 -12.61
N TYR A 929 6.65 14.26 -11.41
CA TYR A 929 6.24 13.43 -10.28
C TYR A 929 4.73 13.42 -10.09
N MET A 930 4.18 12.27 -9.70
CA MET A 930 2.73 12.03 -9.59
C MET A 930 1.93 12.15 -10.91
N SER A 931 2.58 12.30 -12.07
CA SER A 931 1.91 12.13 -13.37
C SER A 931 1.11 10.84 -13.41
N ASN A 932 -0.11 10.91 -13.95
CA ASN A 932 -1.02 9.76 -13.93
C ASN A 932 -1.90 9.68 -15.17
N ILE A 933 -2.21 8.45 -15.57
CA ILE A 933 -3.18 8.12 -16.63
C ILE A 933 -4.31 7.33 -15.96
N VAL A 934 -5.55 7.80 -16.14
CA VAL A 934 -6.75 7.20 -15.55
C VAL A 934 -7.64 6.69 -16.68
N LEU A 935 -8.07 5.43 -16.58
CA LEU A 935 -9.10 4.82 -17.41
C LEU A 935 -10.31 4.53 -16.53
N ARG A 936 -11.47 5.09 -16.87
CA ARG A 936 -12.75 4.81 -16.20
C ARG A 936 -13.68 4.09 -17.15
N MET A 937 -14.18 2.93 -16.76
CA MET A 937 -15.19 2.21 -17.53
C MET A 937 -16.57 2.48 -16.92
N PHE A 938 -17.50 2.94 -17.74
CA PHE A 938 -18.90 3.16 -17.37
C PHE A 938 -19.78 2.17 -18.12
N GLU A 939 -20.84 1.70 -17.46
CA GLU A 939 -21.90 0.90 -18.06
C GLU A 939 -23.18 1.74 -18.15
N ASN A 940 -23.79 1.78 -19.34
CA ASN A 940 -25.12 2.33 -19.53
C ASN A 940 -26.16 1.24 -19.27
N ILE A 941 -26.93 1.34 -18.19
CA ILE A 941 -27.87 0.28 -17.83
C ILE A 941 -29.15 0.21 -18.69
N GLU A 942 -29.40 1.22 -19.52
CA GLU A 942 -30.64 1.33 -20.30
C GLU A 942 -30.60 0.65 -21.67
N VAL A 943 -29.43 0.28 -22.16
CA VAL A 943 -29.27 -0.39 -23.47
C VAL A 943 -29.16 -1.92 -23.30
N PRO A 944 -29.50 -2.75 -24.31
CA PRO A 944 -29.33 -4.21 -24.22
C PRO A 944 -27.91 -4.65 -23.84
N LEU A 945 -27.74 -5.87 -23.32
CA LEU A 945 -26.43 -6.40 -22.90
C LEU A 945 -25.47 -6.56 -24.08
N GLU A 946 -26.01 -6.76 -25.27
CA GLU A 946 -25.31 -6.95 -26.54
C GLU A 946 -24.95 -5.62 -27.24
N ASP A 947 -25.45 -4.47 -26.74
CA ASP A 947 -25.19 -3.17 -27.36
C ASP A 947 -23.71 -2.78 -27.21
N GLU A 948 -23.04 -2.46 -28.32
CA GLU A 948 -21.63 -2.01 -28.31
C GLU A 948 -21.41 -0.74 -27.48
N LYS A 949 -22.46 0.07 -27.29
CA LYS A 949 -22.47 1.28 -26.46
C LYS A 949 -22.81 1.02 -24.99
N ARG A 950 -23.04 -0.24 -24.60
CA ARG A 950 -23.26 -0.65 -23.20
C ARG A 950 -22.09 -0.22 -22.32
N PHE A 951 -20.86 -0.40 -22.79
CA PHE A 951 -19.65 -0.07 -22.04
C PHE A 951 -18.81 0.99 -22.76
N ARG A 952 -18.56 2.12 -22.08
CA ARG A 952 -17.64 3.16 -22.58
C ARG A 952 -16.44 3.36 -21.65
N ILE A 953 -15.34 3.78 -22.25
CA ILE A 953 -14.10 4.13 -21.55
C ILE A 953 -13.87 5.64 -21.64
N GLU A 954 -13.59 6.24 -20.49
CA GLU A 954 -13.07 7.60 -20.39
C GLU A 954 -11.58 7.55 -20.03
N MET A 955 -10.78 8.34 -20.74
CA MET A 955 -9.35 8.44 -20.51
C MET A 955 -8.97 9.86 -20.11
N THR A 956 -8.30 9.99 -18.97
CA THR A 956 -7.76 11.28 -18.52
C THR A 956 -6.28 11.16 -18.17
N PHE A 957 -5.56 12.26 -18.27
CA PHE A 957 -4.13 12.33 -18.01
C PHE A 957 -3.78 13.59 -17.21
N SER A 958 -2.93 13.45 -16.21
CA SER A 958 -2.35 14.57 -15.45
C SER A 958 -0.84 14.61 -15.65
N ARG A 959 -0.32 15.83 -15.85
CA ARG A 959 1.10 16.16 -16.00
C ARG A 959 1.90 16.04 -14.69
N GLY A 960 1.22 15.76 -13.57
CA GLY A 960 1.87 15.68 -12.26
C GLY A 960 2.13 17.06 -11.65
N ALA A 961 3.19 17.15 -10.85
CA ALA A 961 3.58 18.35 -10.12
C ALA A 961 4.37 19.38 -10.97
N ASP A 962 3.94 19.58 -12.22
CA ASP A 962 4.62 20.29 -13.31
C ASP A 962 4.64 21.83 -13.20
N LEU A 963 4.76 22.37 -11.98
CA LEU A 963 4.99 23.80 -11.78
C LEU A 963 6.49 24.09 -11.73
N SER A 964 6.88 25.19 -12.37
CA SER A 964 8.27 25.64 -12.32
C SER A 964 8.61 26.07 -10.89
N PRO A 965 9.76 25.65 -10.32
CA PRO A 965 10.26 26.18 -9.06
C PRO A 965 10.47 27.71 -9.08
N LEU A 966 10.47 28.33 -10.27
CA LEU A 966 10.69 29.76 -10.48
C LEU A 966 9.40 30.57 -10.74
N GLU A 967 8.21 29.95 -10.77
CA GLU A 967 6.93 30.65 -11.01
C GLU A 967 6.41 31.43 -9.79
N ASP A 968 5.66 32.51 -10.06
CA ASP A 968 5.38 33.59 -9.11
C ASP A 968 4.66 33.16 -7.82
N LYS A 969 5.09 33.76 -6.70
CA LYS A 969 4.64 33.47 -5.33
C LYS A 969 3.27 34.10 -5.06
N THR A 970 2.19 33.50 -5.57
CA THR A 970 0.83 33.72 -5.04
C THR A 970 0.76 33.30 -3.56
N SER A 971 -0.21 33.83 -2.79
CA SER A 971 -0.29 33.56 -1.35
C SER A 971 -0.43 32.07 -1.01
N GLU A 972 -1.12 31.27 -1.84
CA GLU A 972 -1.24 29.81 -1.67
C GLU A 972 -0.01 29.04 -2.17
N SER A 973 0.65 29.46 -3.26
CA SER A 973 1.89 28.80 -3.70
C SER A 973 3.05 29.06 -2.73
N SER A 974 3.04 30.18 -2.00
CA SER A 974 4.08 30.53 -1.03
C SER A 974 4.15 29.60 0.19
N SER A 975 3.02 29.08 0.69
CA SER A 975 2.99 28.14 1.82
C SER A 975 3.40 26.73 1.39
N LEU A 976 3.02 26.30 0.19
CA LEU A 976 3.43 25.01 -0.39
C LEU A 976 4.93 24.97 -0.70
N LEU A 977 5.50 26.08 -1.17
CA LEU A 977 6.95 26.24 -1.35
C LEU A 977 7.72 26.20 0.00
N GLN A 978 7.15 26.72 1.10
CA GLN A 978 7.74 26.56 2.44
C GLN A 978 7.77 25.10 2.92
N GLU A 979 6.88 24.25 2.38
CA GLU A 979 6.83 22.82 2.63
C GLU A 979 7.42 21.98 1.47
N HIS A 980 8.14 22.64 0.55
CA HIS A 980 8.88 22.00 -0.54
C HIS A 980 7.99 21.17 -1.48
N THR A 981 6.68 21.42 -1.49
CA THR A 981 5.69 20.58 -2.17
C THR A 981 5.13 21.34 -3.36
N LEU A 982 5.32 20.80 -4.56
CA LEU A 982 4.66 21.33 -5.76
C LEU A 982 3.24 20.73 -5.87
N PRO A 983 2.20 21.55 -6.12
CA PRO A 983 0.84 21.06 -6.27
C PRO A 983 0.71 20.22 -7.55
N ILE A 984 -0.19 19.24 -7.51
CA ILE A 984 -0.40 18.31 -8.62
C ILE A 984 -1.49 18.87 -9.53
N MET A 985 -1.19 18.97 -10.83
CA MET A 985 -2.15 19.43 -11.83
C MET A 985 -3.31 18.44 -11.97
N GLY A 986 -4.53 18.96 -12.10
CA GLY A 986 -5.73 18.14 -12.29
C GLY A 986 -5.67 17.30 -13.58
N PRO A 987 -6.39 16.17 -13.65
CA PRO A 987 -6.39 15.33 -14.85
C PRO A 987 -7.22 15.96 -15.98
N GLU A 988 -6.65 16.00 -17.18
CA GLU A 988 -7.26 16.48 -18.42
C GLU A 988 -7.80 15.34 -19.27
N ARG A 989 -8.90 15.56 -20.00
CA ARG A 989 -9.48 14.55 -20.88
C ARG A 989 -8.68 14.38 -22.18
N LEU A 990 -8.50 13.12 -22.60
CA LEU A 990 -7.81 12.77 -23.85
C LEU A 990 -8.75 12.64 -25.07
N GLN A 991 -10.05 12.45 -24.84
CA GLN A 991 -11.07 12.38 -25.89
C GLN A 991 -11.86 13.69 -26.03
N GLU A 992 -12.52 13.88 -27.18
CA GLU A 992 -13.36 15.06 -27.40
C GLU A 992 -14.57 15.07 -26.46
N VAL A 993 -15.01 16.27 -26.09
CA VAL A 993 -16.25 16.43 -25.32
C VAL A 993 -17.42 15.90 -26.15
N GLY A 994 -18.14 14.91 -25.63
CA GLY A 994 -19.27 14.26 -26.31
C GLY A 994 -18.91 13.02 -27.13
N SER A 995 -17.62 12.70 -27.29
CA SER A 995 -17.20 11.44 -27.92
C SER A 995 -17.42 10.24 -27.00
N CYS A 996 -17.82 9.10 -27.58
CA CYS A 996 -17.99 7.83 -26.88
C CYS A 996 -16.96 6.82 -27.39
N LEU A 997 -15.96 6.52 -26.56
CA LEU A 997 -15.02 5.43 -26.83
C LEU A 997 -15.59 4.14 -26.24
N THR A 998 -16.06 3.23 -27.09
CA THR A 998 -16.56 1.92 -26.64
C THR A 998 -15.42 1.03 -26.15
N MET A 999 -15.73 0.11 -25.24
CA MET A 999 -14.77 -0.90 -24.77
C MET A 999 -14.19 -1.70 -25.95
N ASP A 1000 -15.02 -2.10 -26.91
CA ASP A 1000 -14.60 -2.90 -28.07
C ASP A 1000 -13.63 -2.12 -28.99
N LYS A 1001 -13.88 -0.82 -29.21
CA LYS A 1001 -12.94 0.03 -29.97
C LYS A 1001 -11.62 0.18 -29.23
N PHE A 1002 -11.64 0.43 -27.93
CA PHE A 1002 -10.41 0.53 -27.14
C PHE A 1002 -9.61 -0.78 -27.16
N GLU A 1003 -10.29 -1.92 -26.99
CA GLU A 1003 -9.65 -3.24 -27.06
C GLU A 1003 -9.01 -3.46 -28.44
N LYS A 1004 -9.74 -3.21 -29.53
CA LYS A 1004 -9.23 -3.33 -30.91
C LYS A 1004 -7.94 -2.54 -31.12
N MET A 1005 -7.89 -1.30 -30.64
CA MET A 1005 -6.75 -0.39 -30.83
C MET A 1005 -5.53 -0.78 -29.98
N VAL A 1006 -5.73 -1.39 -28.81
CA VAL A 1006 -4.65 -1.67 -27.85
C VAL A 1006 -4.14 -3.11 -27.94
N ARG A 1007 -4.99 -4.06 -28.34
CA ARG A 1007 -4.70 -5.51 -28.37
C ARG A 1007 -3.42 -5.90 -29.13
N PRO A 1008 -3.05 -5.29 -30.27
CA PRO A 1008 -1.79 -5.62 -30.96
C PRO A 1008 -0.53 -5.40 -30.12
N PHE A 1009 -0.60 -4.48 -29.15
CA PHE A 1009 0.53 -4.08 -28.31
C PHE A 1009 0.50 -4.74 -26.93
N ALA A 1010 -0.54 -5.50 -26.62
CA ALA A 1010 -0.75 -6.16 -25.33
C ALA A 1010 -0.20 -7.59 -25.32
N MET A 1011 0.24 -8.06 -24.15
CA MET A 1011 0.51 -9.49 -23.93
C MET A 1011 -0.81 -10.28 -23.97
N PRO A 1012 -0.90 -11.37 -24.76
CA PRO A 1012 -2.05 -12.26 -24.74
C PRO A 1012 -2.27 -12.87 -23.34
N PRO A 1013 -3.52 -13.10 -22.90
CA PRO A 1013 -3.81 -13.73 -21.61
C PRO A 1013 -3.12 -15.09 -21.40
N GLU A 1014 -2.94 -15.85 -22.48
CA GLU A 1014 -2.35 -17.20 -22.47
C GLU A 1014 -0.83 -17.18 -22.17
N ASP A 1015 -0.17 -16.05 -22.44
CA ASP A 1015 1.27 -15.87 -22.25
C ASP A 1015 1.62 -15.34 -20.86
N PHE A 1016 0.64 -15.07 -20.00
CA PHE A 1016 0.91 -14.66 -18.63
C PHE A 1016 1.46 -15.84 -17.81
N PRO A 1017 2.53 -15.65 -17.03
CA PRO A 1017 3.02 -16.69 -16.14
C PRO A 1017 1.93 -17.09 -15.12
N PRO A 1018 1.86 -18.36 -14.70
CA PRO A 1018 0.90 -18.82 -13.70
C PRO A 1018 1.02 -17.96 -12.44
N ALA A 1019 -0.12 -17.58 -11.87
CA ALA A 1019 -0.17 -16.69 -10.71
C ALA A 1019 0.75 -17.22 -9.60
N ALA A 1020 1.73 -16.42 -9.19
CA ALA A 1020 2.54 -16.77 -8.03
C ALA A 1020 1.58 -16.91 -6.82
N PRO A 1021 1.71 -17.96 -5.99
CA PRO A 1021 0.87 -18.12 -4.82
C PRO A 1021 0.94 -16.84 -3.98
N PRO A 1022 -0.19 -16.38 -3.41
CA PRO A 1022 -0.22 -15.16 -2.63
C PRO A 1022 0.89 -15.23 -1.59
N GLN A 1023 1.87 -14.32 -1.70
CA GLN A 1023 2.94 -14.25 -0.74
C GLN A 1023 2.29 -13.91 0.61
N ALA A 1024 2.08 -14.94 1.45
CA ALA A 1024 1.85 -14.76 2.87
C ALA A 1024 2.87 -13.74 3.36
N LEU A 1025 2.45 -12.78 4.20
CA LEU A 1025 3.15 -11.63 4.82
C LEU A 1025 4.64 -11.87 5.17
N GLY A 1026 5.47 -12.20 4.18
CA GLY A 1026 6.82 -12.77 4.32
C GLY A 1026 7.87 -11.71 4.54
N TYR A 1027 7.46 -10.45 4.65
CA TYR A 1027 8.34 -9.39 5.13
C TYR A 1027 8.58 -9.47 6.64
N PHE A 1028 7.73 -10.16 7.41
CA PHE A 1028 8.07 -10.51 8.81
C PHE A 1028 9.16 -11.60 8.88
N SER A 1029 9.32 -12.43 7.84
CA SER A 1029 10.47 -13.34 7.72
C SER A 1029 11.78 -12.65 7.31
N LYS A 1030 11.73 -11.44 6.71
CA LYS A 1030 12.94 -10.62 6.50
C LYS A 1030 13.23 -9.66 7.67
N GLY A 1031 12.22 -9.39 8.51
CA GLY A 1031 12.39 -8.88 9.88
C GLY A 1031 12.90 -9.93 10.87
N ALA A 1032 12.97 -11.21 10.47
CA ALA A 1032 13.57 -12.26 11.28
C ALA A 1032 15.03 -11.96 11.63
N GLY A 1033 15.76 -11.11 10.91
CA GLY A 1033 17.09 -10.66 11.36
C GLY A 1033 17.11 -9.87 12.67
N MET A 1034 15.97 -9.36 13.15
CA MET A 1034 15.83 -8.73 14.48
C MET A 1034 15.32 -9.72 15.55
N LEU A 1035 14.62 -10.78 15.15
CA LEU A 1035 14.12 -11.85 16.03
C LEU A 1035 15.13 -13.01 16.18
N GLU A 1036 15.90 -13.36 15.14
CA GLU A 1036 17.15 -14.15 15.20
C GLU A 1036 18.18 -13.45 16.09
N ARG A 1037 18.19 -12.11 16.15
CA ARG A 1037 19.04 -11.34 17.07
C ARG A 1037 18.67 -11.50 18.55
N LEU A 1038 17.45 -11.95 18.85
CA LEU A 1038 17.07 -12.36 20.22
C LEU A 1038 17.32 -13.86 20.43
N ALA A 1039 17.26 -14.68 19.38
CA ALA A 1039 17.66 -16.08 19.45
C ALA A 1039 19.19 -16.27 19.59
N SER A 1040 20.00 -15.32 19.10
CA SER A 1040 21.46 -15.31 19.27
C SER A 1040 21.94 -14.88 20.67
N LEU A 1041 21.02 -14.64 21.61
CA LEU A 1041 21.34 -14.38 23.02
C LEU A 1041 21.26 -15.63 23.90
N TRP A 1042 21.06 -16.83 23.32
CA TRP A 1042 21.21 -18.10 24.04
C TRP A 1042 22.63 -18.65 23.90
N PRO A 1043 23.40 -18.80 25.00
CA PRO A 1043 24.70 -19.44 24.97
C PRO A 1043 24.52 -20.95 25.07
N PHE A 1044 24.74 -21.68 23.98
CA PHE A 1044 25.08 -23.10 24.08
C PHE A 1044 26.37 -23.38 23.32
N HIS A 1045 27.39 -23.72 24.12
CA HIS A 1045 28.69 -24.23 23.71
C HIS A 1045 28.57 -25.33 22.65
N LYS A 1046 29.22 -25.16 21.49
CA LYS A 1046 29.72 -26.28 20.71
C LYS A 1046 31.05 -26.73 21.32
N GLY A 1047 30.97 -27.71 22.21
CA GLY A 1047 32.11 -28.47 22.74
C GLY A 1047 32.18 -29.84 22.05
N ALA A 1048 33.38 -30.13 21.53
CA ALA A 1048 33.85 -31.30 20.81
C ALA A 1048 33.36 -32.71 21.26
N GLY A 1049 33.15 -33.57 20.26
CA GLY A 1049 34.10 -34.67 19.99
C GLY A 1049 33.77 -36.09 20.47
N ALA A 1050 33.55 -36.97 19.47
CA ALA A 1050 33.89 -38.40 19.42
C ALA A 1050 33.02 -39.36 20.29
N THR A 1051 32.62 -40.57 19.90
CA THR A 1051 33.26 -41.62 19.08
C THR A 1051 32.22 -42.66 18.63
N ASN A 1052 32.51 -43.29 17.47
CA ASN A 1052 32.31 -44.70 17.08
C ASN A 1052 30.93 -45.39 17.10
N GLY A 1053 30.62 -45.98 15.93
CA GLY A 1053 30.68 -47.44 15.84
C GLY A 1053 29.60 -48.14 15.00
N LYS A 1054 29.95 -48.39 13.73
CA LYS A 1054 29.34 -49.33 12.75
C LYS A 1054 27.97 -49.00 12.16
#